data_AF-A0A251KX83-F1
#
_entry.id   AF-A0A251KX83-F1
#
_cell.length_a   1.000
_cell.length_b   1.000
_cell.length_c   1.000
_cell.angle_alpha   90.00
_cell.angle_beta   90.00
_cell.angle_gamma   90.00
#
_symmetry.space_group_name_H-M   'P 1'
#
loop_
_entity.id
_entity.type
_entity.pdbx_description
1 polymer ?
#
loop_
_entity_poly.entity_id
_entity_poly.type
_entity_poly.pdbx_seq_one_letter_code
_entity_poly.pdbx_strand_id
1 'polypeptide(L)'
;MNLKQLVSRRSITSLSRFNGRLLYMYPYCISRDFCAISASSTRMISPSSIVDRTFPHNPKLSEHFFFFKRCLHFAQQTTLSELSFKPKFNFNDSEEDDGTMNEFLSRFVWIMRGKLSEVYTDCNKQTIDSMLLIIVGKVVSEMEKSSLEQMLGATMAIPSQDFSEDLWKTVWEVSNSVLEDMDKERKKEKMKGFLQSEEVKEMCRFAGEIGIRGDMLRELRFKWAREKMEESEFYASLEKLREEEKVQEKEETDGKTAETVSEMAIMGDDKPKLISLPKRHGKIRYKIYGLDLSDPKWAEVADKIHETGEIIWPQEPKPIHGRSKLVTEKILSLREEDDPSPLLAEWAELLQPSRIDWVTLLDKLKEKNTSLYFKVAEILLSEKSYQPNIRDYSVLIDSHANENRLEDAERILKKMNEVGILPDMIISKVLVHMYSKAGYLDRAKEVFESLRSFGFQLDAKVYNSMIMAYINAGQPKVGESLMREMEARDVKPTEEIYMAFLRSFAQHGDVSGAGRIATTMQFAGFQPSLETCTLLVEAHGRAGDPDQARNNFNYMIKVGHKPDDRCTAIMIEAYEKKNLLDKALDLLLQLENNGFEPGPATCAVLVDWLGKLQLVNEAEELLNKISEQGEAPPFKIHVSLCDMYARAGMEKKALQALGVLESKKEQLGSDDFERVINGLIAGSFVQDAHRIHGLMESQGFTASEHLKVALMASRAFGGRK
;
A
#
# COMPACT_ATOMS: atom_id res chain seq x y z
N MET A 1 30.12 -10.73 36.04
CA MET A 1 31.34 -9.90 35.87
C MET A 1 30.99 -8.47 36.25
N ASN A 2 31.77 -7.79 37.11
CA ASN A 2 31.59 -6.35 37.33
C ASN A 2 32.43 -5.69 36.22
N LEU A 3 31.88 -4.89 35.30
CA LEU A 3 32.71 -4.22 34.27
C LEU A 3 33.89 -3.47 34.90
N LYS A 4 33.79 -3.09 36.18
CA LYS A 4 34.86 -2.60 37.04
C LYS A 4 36.15 -3.45 37.06
N GLN A 5 36.10 -4.76 36.82
CA GLN A 5 37.28 -5.62 36.70
C GLN A 5 37.99 -5.44 35.35
N LEU A 6 37.24 -5.28 34.26
CA LEU A 6 37.75 -4.96 32.92
C LEU A 6 38.37 -3.55 32.90
N VAL A 7 37.81 -2.64 33.71
CA VAL A 7 38.30 -1.28 33.96
C VAL A 7 39.33 -1.24 35.11
N SER A 8 39.84 -2.37 35.61
CA SER A 8 40.80 -2.32 36.73
C SER A 8 42.04 -1.52 36.35
N ARG A 9 42.63 -0.81 37.34
CA ARG A 9 43.80 0.06 37.13
C ARG A 9 44.96 -0.65 36.43
N ARG A 10 45.08 -1.99 36.50
CA ARG A 10 46.11 -2.76 35.78
C ARG A 10 45.88 -2.78 34.26
N SER A 11 44.65 -2.99 33.81
CA SER A 11 44.28 -3.00 32.38
C SER A 11 44.31 -1.58 31.80
N ILE A 12 43.92 -0.56 32.55
CA ILE A 12 44.05 0.85 32.11
C ILE A 12 45.52 1.31 32.05
N THR A 13 46.36 0.90 33.02
CA THR A 13 47.78 1.29 33.03
C THR A 13 48.58 0.56 31.95
N SER A 14 48.22 -0.67 31.56
CA SER A 14 48.80 -1.30 30.35
C SER A 14 48.36 -0.59 29.08
N LEU A 15 47.10 -0.15 28.97
CA LEU A 15 46.55 0.60 27.83
C LEU A 15 47.19 1.99 27.65
N SER A 16 47.49 2.70 28.74
CA SER A 16 48.20 3.99 28.68
C SER A 16 49.61 3.90 28.07
N ARG A 17 50.26 2.72 28.17
CA ARG A 17 51.56 2.45 27.52
C ARG A 17 51.42 2.11 26.03
N PHE A 18 50.26 1.63 25.60
CA PHE A 18 49.98 1.31 24.19
C PHE A 18 49.58 2.56 23.39
N ASN A 19 48.78 3.47 23.96
CA ASN A 19 48.48 4.75 23.32
C ASN A 19 49.73 5.63 23.07
N GLY A 20 50.82 5.40 23.82
CA GLY A 20 52.11 6.10 23.63
C GLY A 20 53.10 5.43 22.67
N ARG A 21 52.86 4.18 22.21
CA ARG A 21 53.82 3.40 21.39
C ARG A 21 53.36 3.10 19.96
N LEU A 22 52.13 3.42 19.59
CA LEU A 22 51.56 3.14 18.27
C LEU A 22 51.58 4.33 17.30
N LEU A 23 52.59 5.20 17.37
CA LEU A 23 52.80 6.25 16.36
C LEU A 23 53.43 5.75 15.05
N TYR A 24 53.72 4.45 14.91
CA TYR A 24 54.16 3.87 13.65
C TYR A 24 53.63 2.45 13.51
N MET A 25 52.47 2.30 12.85
CA MET A 25 52.18 1.29 11.83
C MET A 25 50.70 1.43 11.42
N TYR A 26 50.49 1.53 10.10
CA TYR A 26 49.24 1.76 9.35
C TYR A 26 48.78 3.22 9.15
N PRO A 27 49.10 3.83 7.99
CA PRO A 27 48.25 4.84 7.37
C PRO A 27 47.35 4.18 6.31
N TYR A 28 46.04 4.24 6.51
CA TYR A 28 45.10 4.21 5.38
C TYR A 28 45.08 5.63 4.78
N CYS A 29 45.75 5.80 3.63
CA CYS A 29 45.71 7.03 2.86
C CYS A 29 44.33 7.16 2.17
N ILE A 30 43.52 8.12 2.63
CA ILE A 30 42.49 8.73 1.80
C ILE A 30 43.18 9.85 1.01
N SER A 31 43.23 9.69 -0.30
CA SER A 31 43.65 10.76 -1.22
C SER A 31 42.68 11.94 -1.11
N ARG A 32 43.17 13.07 -0.60
CA ARG A 32 42.53 14.37 -0.76
C ARG A 32 43.61 15.39 -1.10
N ASP A 33 43.65 15.75 -2.38
CA ASP A 33 44.45 16.86 -2.87
C ASP A 33 44.04 18.15 -2.15
N PHE A 34 45.00 18.74 -1.43
CA PHE A 34 44.92 20.12 -0.96
C PHE A 34 45.68 21.01 -1.94
N CYS A 35 44.97 21.84 -2.69
CA CYS A 35 45.52 23.12 -3.13
C CYS A 35 45.10 24.17 -2.10
N ALA A 36 46.09 24.67 -1.36
CA ALA A 36 45.95 25.82 -0.48
C ALA A 36 46.21 27.10 -1.28
N ILE A 37 45.26 28.04 -1.28
CA ILE A 37 45.58 29.47 -1.33
C ILE A 37 44.75 30.18 -0.26
N SER A 38 45.46 31.05 0.45
CA SER A 38 45.15 31.81 1.64
C SER A 38 44.26 33.05 1.41
N ALA A 39 43.57 33.41 2.50
CA ALA A 39 43.42 34.76 3.07
C ALA A 39 42.12 35.57 2.86
N SER A 40 41.65 36.06 4.03
CA SER A 40 41.01 37.35 4.35
C SER A 40 39.49 37.56 4.17
N SER A 41 38.81 37.67 5.33
CA SER A 41 37.83 38.69 5.72
C SER A 41 37.57 39.82 4.71
N THR A 42 36.31 40.19 4.40
CA THR A 42 35.45 41.19 5.09
C THR A 42 34.14 41.44 4.31
N ARG A 43 33.02 41.60 5.04
CA ARG A 43 31.79 42.44 4.83
C ARG A 43 31.06 42.54 3.47
N MET A 44 29.74 42.31 3.56
CA MET A 44 28.57 43.04 3.00
C MET A 44 28.83 44.11 1.92
N ILE A 45 28.08 44.04 0.80
CA ILE A 45 27.29 45.10 0.13
C ILE A 45 26.81 44.55 -1.25
N SER A 46 25.52 44.69 -1.55
CA SER A 46 24.92 44.67 -2.90
C SER A 46 24.67 46.14 -3.34
N PRO A 47 24.20 46.52 -4.57
CA PRO A 47 23.90 45.78 -5.82
C PRO A 47 24.35 46.48 -7.16
N SER A 48 24.02 45.85 -8.31
CA SER A 48 23.51 46.43 -9.60
C SER A 48 24.41 46.79 -10.82
N SER A 49 23.79 46.58 -12.01
CA SER A 49 24.04 47.05 -13.41
C SER A 49 25.10 46.31 -14.26
N ILE A 50 24.75 45.57 -15.33
CA ILE A 50 24.26 45.90 -16.72
C ILE A 50 25.40 46.31 -17.69
N VAL A 51 25.54 45.54 -18.80
CA VAL A 51 25.84 45.84 -20.24
C VAL A 51 26.44 44.53 -20.83
N ASP A 52 25.80 43.71 -21.66
CA ASP A 52 25.12 43.83 -22.97
C ASP A 52 26.06 43.67 -24.20
N ARG A 53 25.65 42.76 -25.12
CA ARG A 53 26.07 42.47 -26.53
C ARG A 53 26.10 40.97 -26.84
N THR A 54 25.58 40.39 -27.93
CA THR A 54 24.62 40.75 -29.00
C THR A 54 24.37 39.46 -29.81
N PHE A 55 23.13 39.24 -30.27
CA PHE A 55 22.66 38.15 -31.15
C PHE A 55 23.13 38.27 -32.62
N PRO A 56 22.84 37.27 -33.49
CA PRO A 56 21.75 37.51 -34.45
C PRO A 56 20.78 36.33 -34.73
N HIS A 57 19.48 36.67 -34.68
CA HIS A 57 18.35 36.40 -35.60
C HIS A 57 17.86 34.98 -36.04
N ASN A 58 16.78 34.57 -35.35
CA ASN A 58 15.43 34.03 -35.74
C ASN A 58 14.85 34.39 -37.15
N PRO A 59 13.66 33.89 -37.64
CA PRO A 59 12.40 33.46 -36.92
C PRO A 59 11.62 32.25 -37.58
N LYS A 60 10.44 31.69 -37.17
CA LYS A 60 9.14 32.20 -36.65
C LYS A 60 8.24 31.10 -35.99
N LEU A 61 7.47 31.47 -34.96
CA LEU A 61 6.01 31.23 -34.63
C LEU A 61 5.80 31.20 -33.09
N SER A 62 5.38 32.30 -32.44
CA SER A 62 3.99 32.74 -32.08
C SER A 62 3.30 31.87 -31.02
N GLU A 63 3.59 32.03 -29.72
CA GLU A 63 2.90 32.84 -28.67
C GLU A 63 1.53 32.30 -28.15
N HIS A 64 1.50 31.88 -26.87
CA HIS A 64 0.80 32.55 -25.75
C HIS A 64 0.96 31.74 -24.44
N PHE A 65 1.75 32.25 -23.48
CA PHE A 65 1.82 31.75 -22.10
C PHE A 65 1.54 32.92 -21.15
N PHE A 66 0.54 32.77 -20.28
CA PHE A 66 0.32 33.66 -19.13
C PHE A 66 0.75 32.94 -17.85
N PHE A 67 1.76 33.48 -17.20
CA PHE A 67 2.01 33.27 -15.76
C PHE A 67 1.18 34.31 -15.00
N PHE A 68 0.53 33.91 -13.89
CA PHE A 68 0.35 34.84 -12.78
C PHE A 68 0.58 34.15 -11.43
N LYS A 69 1.52 34.74 -10.70
CA LYS A 69 1.78 34.52 -9.28
C LYS A 69 0.67 35.17 -8.44
N ARG A 70 0.38 34.45 -7.37
CA ARG A 70 -0.38 34.77 -6.15
C ARG A 70 0.12 36.05 -5.47
N CYS A 71 -0.79 36.98 -5.13
CA CYS A 71 -0.64 37.94 -4.03
C CYS A 71 -2.01 38.26 -3.40
N LEU A 72 -1.97 38.39 -2.07
CA LEU A 72 -3.04 38.60 -1.09
C LEU A 72 -3.79 39.94 -1.21
N HIS A 73 -5.07 39.96 -0.82
CA HIS A 73 -5.77 40.94 0.06
C HIS A 73 -7.20 40.36 0.30
N PHE A 74 -7.60 39.95 1.51
CA PHE A 74 -8.20 40.74 2.61
C PHE A 74 -9.35 41.65 2.18
N ALA A 75 -10.61 41.28 2.50
CA ALA A 75 -11.70 42.20 2.88
C ALA A 75 -12.97 41.44 3.33
N GLN A 76 -13.62 42.02 4.34
CA GLN A 76 -14.84 41.60 5.04
C GLN A 76 -16.13 41.81 4.23
N GLN A 77 -17.18 41.12 4.70
CA GLN A 77 -18.62 41.45 4.72
C GLN A 77 -19.10 42.69 3.93
N THR A 78 -20.11 42.55 3.07
CA THR A 78 -21.52 42.97 3.32
C THR A 78 -22.45 42.78 2.09
N THR A 79 -23.56 42.07 2.34
CA THR A 79 -24.99 42.30 1.93
C THR A 79 -25.46 42.49 0.47
N LEU A 80 -26.53 41.70 0.17
CA LEU A 80 -27.73 41.97 -0.67
C LEU A 80 -27.52 42.03 -2.20
N SER A 81 -28.37 41.48 -3.08
CA SER A 81 -29.73 40.93 -3.00
C SER A 81 -30.01 40.07 -4.24
N GLU A 82 -30.99 39.14 -4.13
CA GLU A 82 -31.96 38.74 -5.19
C GLU A 82 -31.45 38.01 -6.47
N LEU A 83 -32.03 36.94 -7.01
CA LEU A 83 -33.34 36.27 -6.97
C LEU A 83 -33.16 34.85 -7.57
N SER A 84 -33.87 33.84 -7.07
CA SER A 84 -34.80 33.02 -7.88
C SER A 84 -35.29 31.73 -7.18
N PHE A 85 -36.61 31.65 -7.03
CA PHE A 85 -37.45 30.45 -7.08
C PHE A 85 -37.32 29.36 -6.00
N LYS A 86 -38.10 29.52 -4.93
CA LYS A 86 -38.69 28.40 -4.16
C LYS A 86 -40.02 27.98 -4.78
N PRO A 87 -40.28 26.69 -5.05
CA PRO A 87 -41.63 26.14 -5.02
C PRO A 87 -42.00 25.89 -3.55
N LYS A 88 -43.12 26.50 -3.13
CA LYS A 88 -43.79 26.16 -1.86
C LYS A 88 -44.40 24.77 -1.99
N PHE A 89 -43.97 23.82 -1.16
CA PHE A 89 -44.82 22.72 -0.73
C PHE A 89 -45.31 23.07 0.67
N ASN A 90 -46.62 23.28 0.78
CA ASN A 90 -47.30 23.50 2.04
C ASN A 90 -47.32 22.18 2.82
N PHE A 91 -46.82 22.21 4.06
CA PHE A 91 -47.09 21.21 5.07
C PHE A 91 -48.57 21.29 5.45
N ASN A 92 -49.32 20.23 5.14
CA ASN A 92 -50.54 19.84 5.84
C ASN A 92 -50.36 18.35 6.15
N ASP A 93 -49.62 18.05 7.22
CA ASP A 93 -49.49 16.72 7.80
C ASP A 93 -50.80 16.33 8.47
N SER A 94 -51.68 15.68 7.72
CA SER A 94 -52.71 14.80 8.28
C SER A 94 -53.37 13.87 7.25
N GLU A 95 -53.19 14.10 5.94
CA GLU A 95 -53.81 13.25 4.89
C GLU A 95 -52.83 12.28 4.20
N GLU A 96 -51.50 12.44 4.34
CA GLU A 96 -50.53 11.52 3.71
C GLU A 96 -50.35 10.19 4.48
N ASP A 97 -50.67 10.14 5.77
CA ASP A 97 -50.44 8.96 6.63
C ASP A 97 -51.44 7.82 6.35
N ASP A 98 -52.68 8.15 5.97
CA ASP A 98 -53.69 7.16 5.56
C ASP A 98 -53.31 6.50 4.22
N GLY A 99 -52.64 7.22 3.31
CA GLY A 99 -52.26 6.71 1.99
C GLY A 99 -51.15 5.65 2.06
N THR A 100 -50.11 5.93 2.83
CA THR A 100 -48.98 5.01 3.06
C THR A 100 -49.43 3.78 3.86
N MET A 101 -50.31 3.96 4.85
CA MET A 101 -50.91 2.88 5.62
C MET A 101 -51.78 1.97 4.73
N ASN A 102 -52.63 2.54 3.88
CA ASN A 102 -53.45 1.76 2.96
C ASN A 102 -52.63 0.98 1.94
N GLU A 103 -51.51 1.54 1.45
CA GLU A 103 -50.58 0.83 0.58
C GLU A 103 -49.89 -0.33 1.30
N PHE A 104 -49.39 -0.10 2.51
CA PHE A 104 -48.78 -1.13 3.36
C PHE A 104 -49.75 -2.28 3.61
N LEU A 105 -50.97 -1.96 4.06
CA LEU A 105 -52.00 -2.95 4.38
C LEU A 105 -52.41 -3.76 3.15
N SER A 106 -52.49 -3.12 1.97
CA SER A 106 -52.82 -3.83 0.72
C SER A 106 -51.78 -4.88 0.35
N ARG A 107 -50.48 -4.54 0.46
CA ARG A 107 -49.37 -5.47 0.20
C ARG A 107 -49.26 -6.54 1.28
N PHE A 108 -49.39 -6.16 2.54
CA PHE A 108 -49.36 -7.06 3.68
C PHE A 108 -50.47 -8.11 3.62
N VAL A 109 -51.71 -7.70 3.35
CA VAL A 109 -52.86 -8.61 3.20
C VAL A 109 -52.62 -9.58 2.05
N TRP A 110 -52.08 -9.11 0.93
CA TRP A 110 -51.80 -9.96 -0.22
C TRP A 110 -50.79 -11.06 0.11
N ILE A 111 -49.68 -10.71 0.77
CA ILE A 111 -48.63 -11.68 1.15
C ILE A 111 -49.13 -12.63 2.25
N MET A 112 -49.76 -12.10 3.31
CA MET A 112 -50.29 -12.91 4.41
C MET A 112 -51.37 -13.88 3.95
N ARG A 113 -52.20 -13.48 2.98
CA ARG A 113 -53.20 -14.38 2.39
C ARG A 113 -52.55 -15.56 1.68
N GLY A 114 -51.46 -15.32 0.95
CA GLY A 114 -50.65 -16.38 0.34
C GLY A 114 -50.13 -17.35 1.38
N LYS A 115 -49.49 -16.84 2.44
CA LYS A 115 -48.93 -17.64 3.54
C LYS A 115 -49.98 -18.46 4.28
N LEU A 116 -51.14 -17.88 4.58
CA LEU A 116 -52.24 -18.60 5.24
C LEU A 116 -52.84 -19.67 4.33
N SER A 117 -52.92 -19.42 3.02
CA SER A 117 -53.44 -20.41 2.05
C SER A 117 -52.48 -21.59 1.85
N GLU A 118 -51.16 -21.36 1.98
CA GLU A 118 -50.14 -22.42 1.93
C GLU A 118 -50.17 -23.30 3.18
N VAL A 119 -50.40 -22.71 4.36
CA VAL A 119 -50.40 -23.44 5.64
C VAL A 119 -51.74 -24.13 5.91
N TYR A 120 -52.86 -23.53 5.49
CA TYR A 120 -54.21 -24.05 5.72
C TYR A 120 -54.89 -24.43 4.39
N THR A 121 -54.37 -25.47 3.73
CA THR A 121 -54.84 -25.94 2.41
C THR A 121 -56.30 -26.38 2.38
N ASP A 122 -56.84 -26.80 3.54
CA ASP A 122 -58.19 -27.36 3.66
C ASP A 122 -59.24 -26.32 4.08
N CYS A 123 -58.83 -25.08 4.34
CA CYS A 123 -59.74 -24.01 4.75
C CYS A 123 -60.40 -23.34 3.53
N ASN A 124 -61.69 -23.03 3.65
CA ASN A 124 -62.38 -22.26 2.62
C ASN A 124 -61.92 -20.78 2.64
N LYS A 125 -62.09 -20.11 1.51
CA LYS A 125 -61.69 -18.70 1.34
C LYS A 125 -62.29 -17.76 2.38
N GLN A 126 -63.52 -18.03 2.84
CA GLN A 126 -64.21 -17.21 3.85
C GLN A 126 -63.52 -17.32 5.23
N THR A 127 -63.06 -18.51 5.59
CA THR A 127 -62.32 -18.75 6.84
C THR A 127 -60.96 -18.07 6.83
N ILE A 128 -60.23 -18.14 5.71
CA ILE A 128 -58.94 -17.42 5.56
C ILE A 128 -59.14 -15.90 5.62
N ASP A 129 -60.19 -15.38 4.98
CA ASP A 129 -60.50 -13.95 5.02
C ASP A 129 -60.90 -13.50 6.43
N SER A 130 -61.57 -14.35 7.20
CA SER A 130 -61.89 -14.09 8.61
C SER A 130 -60.64 -14.07 9.49
N MET A 131 -59.68 -14.99 9.26
CA MET A 131 -58.38 -14.99 9.94
C MET A 131 -57.56 -13.73 9.62
N LEU A 132 -57.55 -13.32 8.35
CA LEU A 132 -56.85 -12.10 7.90
C LEU A 132 -57.41 -10.85 8.57
N LEU A 133 -58.74 -10.73 8.73
CA LEU A 133 -59.35 -9.57 9.40
C LEU A 133 -58.88 -9.43 10.85
N ILE A 134 -58.72 -10.55 11.57
CA ILE A 134 -58.22 -10.56 12.95
C ILE A 134 -56.75 -10.12 12.99
N ILE A 135 -55.93 -10.67 12.09
CA ILE A 135 -54.49 -10.34 12.00
C ILE A 135 -54.29 -8.88 11.63
N VAL A 136 -54.99 -8.39 10.60
CA VAL A 136 -54.92 -6.99 10.14
C VAL A 136 -55.40 -6.04 11.23
N GLY A 137 -56.50 -6.35 11.90
CA GLY A 137 -57.01 -5.52 13.01
C GLY A 137 -55.98 -5.35 14.13
N LYS A 138 -55.19 -6.39 14.42
CA LYS A 138 -54.11 -6.30 15.41
C LYS A 138 -52.91 -5.50 14.88
N VAL A 139 -52.49 -5.71 13.64
CA VAL A 139 -51.39 -4.95 13.02
C VAL A 139 -51.71 -3.46 12.97
N VAL A 140 -52.93 -3.10 12.57
CA VAL A 140 -53.44 -1.73 12.60
C VAL A 140 -53.42 -1.16 14.02
N SER A 141 -53.90 -1.92 15.01
CA SER A 141 -53.90 -1.47 16.41
C SER A 141 -52.50 -1.25 16.99
N GLU A 142 -51.48 -1.99 16.56
CA GLU A 142 -50.08 -1.77 16.98
C GLU A 142 -49.42 -0.61 16.21
N MET A 143 -49.77 -0.43 14.94
CA MET A 143 -49.35 0.73 14.13
C MET A 143 -49.97 2.05 14.63
N GLU A 144 -51.18 2.03 15.16
CA GLU A 144 -51.81 3.23 15.77
C GLU A 144 -51.17 3.59 17.13
N LYS A 145 -50.53 2.65 17.82
CA LYS A 145 -49.85 2.88 19.12
C LYS A 145 -48.41 3.37 18.98
N SER A 146 -47.76 3.14 17.84
CA SER A 146 -46.34 3.47 17.62
C SER A 146 -46.08 3.81 16.15
N SER A 147 -45.24 4.83 15.88
CA SER A 147 -44.86 5.16 14.50
C SER A 147 -44.25 3.94 13.80
N LEU A 148 -44.55 3.77 12.51
CA LEU A 148 -44.14 2.61 11.67
C LEU A 148 -42.64 2.27 11.81
N GLU A 149 -41.79 3.29 11.95
CA GLU A 149 -40.33 3.15 12.11
C GLU A 149 -39.92 2.76 13.55
N GLN A 150 -40.67 3.21 14.57
CA GLN A 150 -40.41 2.90 15.99
C GLN A 150 -40.86 1.50 16.39
N MET A 151 -41.89 0.95 15.76
CA MET A 151 -42.38 -0.42 16.00
C MET A 151 -41.31 -1.50 15.72
N LEU A 152 -40.30 -1.16 14.91
CA LEU A 152 -39.27 -2.10 14.42
C LEU A 152 -37.86 -1.82 14.95
N GLY A 153 -37.63 -0.64 15.55
CA GLY A 153 -36.37 -0.30 16.23
C GLY A 153 -36.25 -0.85 17.65
N ALA A 154 -37.36 -1.25 18.27
CA ALA A 154 -37.37 -1.90 19.58
C ALA A 154 -37.17 -3.42 19.41
N THR A 155 -36.06 -3.95 19.93
CA THR A 155 -35.80 -5.39 20.12
C THR A 155 -37.05 -6.10 20.63
N MET A 156 -37.54 -7.07 19.83
CA MET A 156 -38.71 -7.95 20.06
C MET A 156 -39.47 -7.64 21.36
N ALA A 157 -40.36 -6.65 21.31
CA ALA A 157 -41.31 -6.45 22.38
C ALA A 157 -42.13 -7.74 22.57
N ILE A 158 -42.24 -8.15 23.83
CA ILE A 158 -42.85 -9.40 24.31
C ILE A 158 -44.19 -9.65 23.59
N PRO A 159 -44.48 -10.87 23.08
CA PRO A 159 -45.71 -11.14 22.36
C PRO A 159 -46.91 -10.81 23.24
N SER A 160 -47.81 -9.95 22.76
CA SER A 160 -49.14 -9.84 23.34
C SER A 160 -49.81 -11.21 23.32
N GLN A 161 -50.54 -11.55 24.38
CA GLN A 161 -51.10 -12.87 24.71
C GLN A 161 -52.12 -13.47 23.71
N ASP A 162 -52.25 -12.87 22.51
CA ASP A 162 -53.34 -13.10 21.54
C ASP A 162 -52.94 -13.97 20.33
N PHE A 163 -51.65 -14.08 19.99
CA PHE A 163 -51.17 -14.91 18.88
C PHE A 163 -50.11 -15.92 19.34
N SER A 164 -50.00 -17.05 18.63
CA SER A 164 -48.87 -17.96 18.83
C SER A 164 -47.56 -17.28 18.42
N GLU A 165 -46.45 -17.65 19.08
CA GLU A 165 -45.13 -17.08 18.79
C GLU A 165 -44.76 -17.23 17.30
N ASP A 166 -45.09 -18.37 16.69
CA ASP A 166 -44.83 -18.64 15.28
C ASP A 166 -45.65 -17.75 14.33
N LEU A 167 -46.92 -17.49 14.67
CA LEU A 167 -47.78 -16.60 13.88
C LEU A 167 -47.31 -15.16 14.00
N TRP A 168 -46.95 -14.71 15.20
CA TRP A 168 -46.43 -13.37 15.42
C TRP A 168 -45.10 -13.14 14.69
N LYS A 169 -44.21 -14.14 14.70
CA LYS A 169 -42.97 -14.13 13.93
C LYS A 169 -43.25 -14.00 12.43
N THR A 170 -44.21 -14.76 11.91
CA THR A 170 -44.60 -14.69 10.48
C THR A 170 -45.17 -13.32 10.12
N VAL A 171 -46.03 -12.75 10.98
CA VAL A 171 -46.59 -11.40 10.80
C VAL A 171 -45.47 -10.36 10.77
N TRP A 172 -44.51 -10.45 11.69
CA TRP A 172 -43.38 -9.52 11.76
C TRP A 172 -42.46 -9.63 10.54
N GLU A 173 -42.14 -10.85 10.10
CA GLU A 173 -41.35 -11.10 8.89
C GLU A 173 -42.04 -10.55 7.63
N VAL A 174 -43.34 -10.77 7.48
CA VAL A 174 -44.11 -10.26 6.34
C VAL A 174 -44.20 -8.73 6.39
N SER A 175 -44.40 -8.13 7.57
CA SER A 175 -44.38 -6.66 7.73
C SER A 175 -43.05 -6.06 7.29
N ASN A 176 -41.91 -6.62 7.71
CA ASN A 176 -40.59 -6.13 7.29
C ASN A 176 -40.37 -6.29 5.78
N SER A 177 -40.77 -7.43 5.21
CA SER A 177 -40.67 -7.65 3.76
C SER A 177 -41.48 -6.62 2.97
N VAL A 178 -42.68 -6.26 3.43
CA VAL A 178 -43.52 -5.25 2.76
C VAL A 178 -42.86 -3.86 2.82
N LEU A 179 -42.30 -3.48 3.97
CA LEU A 179 -41.62 -2.19 4.12
C LEU A 179 -40.37 -2.10 3.27
N GLU A 180 -39.55 -3.15 3.23
CA GLU A 180 -38.39 -3.21 2.35
C GLU A 180 -38.78 -3.06 0.88
N ASP A 181 -39.88 -3.67 0.47
CA ASP A 181 -40.37 -3.59 -0.90
C ASP A 181 -40.91 -2.19 -1.24
N MET A 182 -41.62 -1.56 -0.30
CA MET A 182 -42.07 -0.16 -0.43
C MET A 182 -40.87 0.80 -0.54
N ASP A 183 -39.81 0.60 0.25
CA ASP A 183 -38.59 1.42 0.18
C ASP A 183 -37.79 1.19 -1.10
N LYS A 184 -37.71 -0.05 -1.59
CA LYS A 184 -37.10 -0.36 -2.89
C LYS A 184 -37.83 0.36 -4.02
N GLU A 185 -39.16 0.40 -3.98
CA GLU A 185 -39.96 1.12 -4.98
C GLU A 185 -39.82 2.63 -4.87
N ARG A 186 -39.82 3.18 -3.65
CA ARG A 186 -39.57 4.61 -3.39
C ARG A 186 -38.21 5.05 -3.95
N LYS A 187 -37.16 4.26 -3.68
CA LYS A 187 -35.81 4.48 -4.24
C LYS A 187 -35.79 4.37 -5.76
N LYS A 188 -36.52 3.41 -6.34
CA LYS A 188 -36.65 3.26 -7.79
C LYS A 188 -37.33 4.46 -8.44
N GLU A 189 -38.37 5.02 -7.81
CA GLU A 189 -39.07 6.19 -8.34
C GLU A 189 -38.22 7.46 -8.23
N LYS A 190 -37.53 7.67 -7.09
CA LYS A 190 -36.51 8.72 -6.95
C LYS A 190 -35.43 8.61 -8.04
N MET A 191 -34.88 7.42 -8.26
CA MET A 191 -33.89 7.15 -9.30
C MET A 191 -34.38 7.53 -10.69
N LYS A 192 -35.65 7.26 -11.04
CA LYS A 192 -36.24 7.70 -12.31
C LYS A 192 -36.25 9.22 -12.45
N GLY A 193 -36.51 9.94 -11.36
CA GLY A 193 -36.43 11.40 -11.31
C GLY A 193 -35.02 11.90 -11.61
N PHE A 194 -34.00 11.36 -10.93
CA PHE A 194 -32.61 11.74 -11.13
C PHE A 194 -32.08 11.39 -12.53
N LEU A 195 -32.53 10.29 -13.12
CA LEU A 195 -32.23 9.94 -14.52
C LEU A 195 -32.75 10.97 -15.54
N GLN A 196 -33.75 11.77 -15.15
CA GLN A 196 -34.32 12.85 -15.96
C GLN A 196 -33.85 14.25 -15.53
N SER A 197 -33.03 14.36 -14.48
CA SER A 197 -32.45 15.64 -14.05
C SER A 197 -31.61 16.27 -15.17
N GLU A 198 -31.63 17.60 -15.26
CA GLU A 198 -30.91 18.29 -16.32
C GLU A 198 -29.40 18.14 -16.17
N GLU A 199 -28.89 18.08 -14.93
CA GLU A 199 -27.48 17.83 -14.62
C GLU A 199 -27.00 16.47 -15.15
N VAL A 200 -27.75 15.39 -14.92
CA VAL A 200 -27.41 14.05 -15.46
C VAL A 200 -27.49 14.03 -16.98
N LYS A 201 -28.45 14.75 -17.58
CA LYS A 201 -28.55 14.89 -19.04
C LYS A 201 -27.35 15.67 -19.62
N GLU A 202 -26.89 16.71 -18.95
CA GLU A 202 -25.72 17.49 -19.36
C GLU A 202 -24.44 16.65 -19.28
N MET A 203 -24.25 15.88 -18.20
CA MET A 203 -23.14 14.93 -18.11
C MET A 203 -23.22 13.86 -19.20
N CYS A 204 -24.42 13.36 -19.54
CA CYS A 204 -24.60 12.46 -20.68
C CYS A 204 -24.29 13.12 -22.03
N ARG A 205 -24.64 14.39 -22.22
CA ARG A 205 -24.29 15.15 -23.45
C ARG A 205 -22.78 15.29 -23.56
N PHE A 206 -22.11 15.72 -22.49
CA PHE A 206 -20.66 15.87 -22.41
C PHE A 206 -19.91 14.55 -22.64
N ALA A 207 -20.34 13.46 -22.01
CA ALA A 207 -19.76 12.15 -22.26
C ALA A 207 -19.99 11.67 -23.70
N GLY A 208 -21.13 11.99 -24.29
CA GLY A 208 -21.38 11.78 -25.72
C GLY A 208 -20.46 12.59 -26.63
N GLU A 209 -20.11 13.83 -26.25
CA GLU A 209 -19.17 14.71 -26.94
C GLU A 209 -17.73 14.18 -26.89
N ILE A 210 -17.34 13.52 -25.79
CA ILE A 210 -16.03 12.86 -25.61
C ILE A 210 -15.98 11.47 -26.27
N GLY A 211 -17.10 10.99 -26.82
CA GLY A 211 -17.18 9.73 -27.56
C GLY A 211 -17.60 8.51 -26.73
N ILE A 212 -18.04 8.70 -25.48
CA ILE A 212 -18.59 7.63 -24.64
C ILE A 212 -20.03 7.34 -25.08
N ARG A 213 -20.32 6.10 -25.49
CA ARG A 213 -21.63 5.67 -26.02
C ARG A 213 -22.00 4.27 -25.53
N GLY A 214 -23.21 3.82 -25.89
CA GLY A 214 -23.67 2.46 -25.60
C GLY A 214 -23.84 2.19 -24.11
N ASP A 215 -23.46 0.99 -23.67
CA ASP A 215 -23.69 0.52 -22.30
C ASP A 215 -22.88 1.28 -21.26
N MET A 216 -21.68 1.74 -21.61
CA MET A 216 -20.86 2.60 -20.74
C MET A 216 -21.57 3.92 -20.42
N LEU A 217 -22.18 4.57 -21.43
CA LEU A 217 -22.95 5.79 -21.21
C LEU A 217 -24.22 5.51 -20.38
N ARG A 218 -24.85 4.34 -20.59
CA ARG A 218 -25.99 3.90 -19.79
C ARG A 218 -25.59 3.69 -18.34
N GLU A 219 -24.48 3.02 -18.08
CA GLU A 219 -23.95 2.77 -16.74
C GLU A 219 -23.56 4.07 -16.05
N LEU A 220 -22.85 4.97 -16.74
CA LEU A 220 -22.51 6.29 -16.22
C LEU A 220 -23.76 7.11 -15.90
N ARG A 221 -24.78 7.07 -16.75
CA ARG A 221 -26.06 7.73 -16.49
C ARG A 221 -26.72 7.23 -15.21
N PHE A 222 -26.71 5.92 -14.96
CA PHE A 222 -27.20 5.36 -13.70
C PHE A 222 -26.30 5.71 -12.50
N LYS A 223 -24.97 5.76 -12.69
CA LYS A 223 -24.03 6.15 -11.64
C LYS A 223 -24.21 7.60 -11.23
N TRP A 224 -24.28 8.53 -12.18
CA TRP A 224 -24.53 9.94 -11.89
C TRP A 224 -25.91 10.17 -11.28
N ALA A 225 -26.95 9.48 -11.76
CA ALA A 225 -28.27 9.56 -11.15
C ALA A 225 -28.28 9.04 -9.71
N ARG A 226 -27.51 7.98 -9.43
CA ARG A 226 -27.35 7.44 -8.07
C ARG A 226 -26.57 8.39 -7.17
N GLU A 227 -25.43 8.90 -7.64
CA GLU A 227 -24.60 9.85 -6.90
C GLU A 227 -25.39 11.12 -6.56
N LYS A 228 -26.21 11.61 -7.49
CA LYS A 228 -27.10 12.75 -7.24
C LYS A 228 -28.23 12.44 -6.26
N MET A 229 -28.78 11.23 -6.33
CA MET A 229 -29.76 10.77 -5.35
C MET A 229 -29.14 10.72 -3.95
N GLU A 230 -27.96 10.12 -3.80
CA GLU A 230 -27.24 10.02 -2.53
C GLU A 230 -26.84 11.40 -1.99
N GLU A 231 -26.36 12.31 -2.84
CA GLU A 231 -26.06 13.70 -2.49
C GLU A 231 -27.32 14.41 -1.97
N SER A 232 -28.46 14.26 -2.66
CA SER A 232 -29.72 14.85 -2.22
C SER A 232 -30.22 14.28 -0.89
N GLU A 233 -30.04 12.97 -0.67
CA GLU A 233 -30.43 12.30 0.57
C GLU A 233 -29.54 12.74 1.73
N PHE A 234 -28.25 12.93 1.49
CA PHE A 234 -27.31 13.46 2.47
C PHE A 234 -27.71 14.87 2.94
N TYR A 235 -27.98 15.79 2.02
CA TYR A 235 -28.42 17.14 2.39
C TYR A 235 -29.82 17.16 3.02
N ALA A 236 -30.74 16.31 2.57
CA ALA A 236 -32.05 16.15 3.20
C ALA A 236 -31.92 15.63 4.64
N SER A 237 -30.99 14.72 4.90
CA SER A 237 -30.72 14.17 6.23
C SER A 237 -30.13 15.23 7.15
N LEU A 238 -29.21 16.06 6.65
CA LEU A 238 -28.67 17.20 7.39
C LEU A 238 -29.75 18.26 7.69
N GLU A 239 -30.66 18.51 6.75
CA GLU A 239 -31.76 19.46 6.98
C GLU A 239 -32.77 18.90 7.98
N LYS A 240 -33.04 17.59 7.97
CA LYS A 240 -33.88 16.93 8.97
C LYS A 240 -33.25 17.04 10.37
N LEU A 241 -31.95 16.80 10.51
CA LEU A 241 -31.23 16.99 11.77
C LEU A 241 -31.27 18.45 12.25
N ARG A 242 -31.12 19.40 11.31
CA ARG A 242 -31.24 20.84 11.62
C ARG A 242 -32.66 21.21 12.09
N GLU A 243 -33.69 20.63 11.48
CA GLU A 243 -35.07 20.85 11.90
C GLU A 243 -35.39 20.15 13.21
N GLU A 244 -34.86 18.94 13.47
CA GLU A 244 -34.97 18.26 14.77
C GLU A 244 -34.29 19.06 15.89
N GLU A 245 -33.11 19.63 15.64
CA GLU A 245 -32.43 20.56 16.56
C GLU A 245 -33.24 21.84 16.78
N LYS A 246 -33.83 22.42 15.72
CA LYS A 246 -34.70 23.60 15.83
C LYS A 246 -36.01 23.30 16.56
N VAL A 247 -36.55 22.09 16.45
CA VAL A 247 -37.76 21.66 17.18
C VAL A 247 -37.42 21.47 18.66
N GLN A 248 -36.25 20.90 18.99
CA GLN A 248 -35.74 20.87 20.36
C GLN A 248 -35.48 22.27 20.95
N GLU A 249 -34.89 23.19 20.16
CA GLU A 249 -34.70 24.59 20.60
C GLU A 249 -36.03 25.36 20.72
N LYS A 250 -37.05 25.03 19.91
CA LYS A 250 -38.39 25.62 19.99
C LYS A 250 -39.20 25.10 21.17
N GLU A 251 -39.10 23.82 21.52
CA GLU A 251 -39.72 23.26 22.72
C GLU A 251 -39.11 23.82 24.02
N GLU A 252 -37.84 24.26 23.99
CA GLU A 252 -37.21 25.00 25.11
C GLU A 252 -37.53 26.50 25.13
N THR A 253 -37.98 27.10 24.02
CA THR A 253 -38.25 28.55 23.93
C THR A 253 -39.74 28.94 23.93
N ASP A 254 -40.66 28.03 23.60
CA ASP A 254 -42.11 28.29 23.62
C ASP A 254 -42.79 28.16 25.01
N GLY A 255 -42.01 27.96 26.07
CA GLY A 255 -42.50 28.10 27.45
C GLY A 255 -42.83 29.54 27.89
N LYS A 256 -42.49 30.55 27.09
CA LYS A 256 -42.76 31.97 27.41
C LYS A 256 -42.95 32.83 26.15
N THR A 257 -44.17 32.87 25.64
CA THR A 257 -44.96 34.11 25.40
C THR A 257 -46.16 33.79 24.52
N ALA A 258 -47.32 33.61 25.14
CA ALA A 258 -48.62 33.80 24.50
C ALA A 258 -49.15 35.15 24.95
N GLU A 259 -49.44 36.07 24.01
CA GLU A 259 -50.69 36.84 23.94
C GLU A 259 -50.64 37.94 22.86
N THR A 260 -51.84 38.25 22.33
CA THR A 260 -52.23 39.32 21.38
C THR A 260 -52.09 38.99 19.88
N VAL A 261 -53.11 38.45 19.19
CA VAL A 261 -54.46 38.95 18.80
C VAL A 261 -54.47 39.55 17.37
N SER A 262 -55.10 38.76 16.48
CA SER A 262 -56.17 39.11 15.53
C SER A 262 -55.91 39.76 14.16
N GLU A 263 -56.71 39.24 13.23
CA GLU A 263 -57.33 39.80 12.02
C GLU A 263 -56.70 39.39 10.69
N MET A 264 -57.43 39.09 9.60
CA MET A 264 -58.83 38.78 9.30
C MET A 264 -58.87 38.59 7.77
N ALA A 265 -59.76 37.73 7.25
CA ALA A 265 -60.40 37.85 5.92
C ALA A 265 -59.52 37.63 4.63
N ILE A 266 -59.99 37.13 3.48
CA ILE A 266 -61.30 36.69 2.96
C ILE A 266 -61.04 35.98 1.60
N MET A 267 -61.72 34.85 1.40
CA MET A 267 -62.42 34.36 0.18
C MET A 267 -61.77 34.36 -1.21
N GLY A 268 -62.00 33.25 -1.94
CA GLY A 268 -62.27 33.33 -3.38
C GLY A 268 -62.03 32.05 -4.18
N ASP A 269 -63.10 31.31 -4.47
CA ASP A 269 -63.25 30.21 -5.43
C ASP A 269 -62.55 30.41 -6.79
N ASP A 270 -62.08 29.32 -7.43
CA ASP A 270 -62.84 28.65 -8.50
C ASP A 270 -62.04 27.53 -9.22
N LYS A 271 -62.79 26.53 -9.71
CA LYS A 271 -62.37 25.27 -10.36
C LYS A 271 -62.00 25.43 -11.88
N PRO A 272 -61.57 24.39 -12.62
CA PRO A 272 -60.37 24.35 -13.48
C PRO A 272 -60.60 24.50 -15.00
N LYS A 273 -59.52 24.61 -15.80
CA LYS A 273 -59.50 24.26 -17.25
C LYS A 273 -58.08 24.01 -17.84
N LEU A 274 -57.99 22.96 -18.68
CA LEU A 274 -56.85 22.53 -19.51
C LEU A 274 -56.32 23.62 -20.47
N ILE A 275 -54.99 23.67 -20.69
CA ILE A 275 -54.35 24.10 -21.96
C ILE A 275 -53.06 23.28 -22.23
N SER A 276 -53.01 22.60 -23.37
CA SER A 276 -51.83 21.91 -23.92
C SER A 276 -50.83 22.87 -24.60
N LEU A 277 -49.53 22.54 -24.57
CA LEU A 277 -48.43 23.33 -25.16
C LEU A 277 -48.26 23.14 -26.69
N PRO A 278 -47.68 24.13 -27.41
CA PRO A 278 -47.69 24.18 -28.88
C PRO A 278 -46.56 23.37 -29.56
N LYS A 279 -46.84 22.84 -30.77
CA LYS A 279 -45.86 22.17 -31.65
C LYS A 279 -45.08 23.19 -32.50
N ARG A 280 -43.74 23.08 -32.54
CA ARG A 280 -42.89 23.80 -33.51
C ARG A 280 -42.59 22.94 -34.76
N HIS A 281 -42.57 23.61 -35.91
CA HIS A 281 -42.13 23.07 -37.20
C HIS A 281 -40.90 23.84 -37.69
N GLY A 282 -39.84 23.15 -38.13
CA GLY A 282 -38.67 23.75 -38.78
C GLY A 282 -37.53 22.75 -38.97
N LYS A 283 -36.99 22.64 -40.20
CA LYS A 283 -35.86 21.78 -40.60
C LYS A 283 -34.56 22.31 -39.97
N ILE A 284 -33.93 21.53 -39.09
CA ILE A 284 -32.65 21.89 -38.47
C ILE A 284 -31.50 21.46 -39.39
N ARG A 285 -30.63 22.41 -39.77
CA ARG A 285 -29.27 22.14 -40.25
C ARG A 285 -28.34 22.29 -39.06
N TYR A 286 -27.60 21.24 -38.69
CA TYR A 286 -26.62 21.31 -37.62
C TYR A 286 -25.24 21.67 -38.18
N LYS A 287 -24.65 22.74 -37.66
CA LYS A 287 -23.19 22.91 -37.62
C LYS A 287 -22.82 23.02 -36.15
N ILE A 288 -21.99 22.10 -35.67
CA ILE A 288 -21.42 22.14 -34.32
C ILE A 288 -19.90 22.10 -34.51
N TYR A 289 -19.18 23.06 -33.93
CA TYR A 289 -17.73 23.27 -34.05
C TYR A 289 -17.16 23.34 -35.49
N GLY A 290 -17.95 23.79 -36.46
CA GLY A 290 -17.48 24.02 -37.83
C GLY A 290 -17.35 22.77 -38.71
N LEU A 291 -17.67 21.56 -38.21
CA LEU A 291 -17.75 20.34 -39.03
C LEU A 291 -19.20 20.04 -39.43
N ASP A 292 -19.38 19.63 -40.68
CA ASP A 292 -20.66 19.27 -41.29
C ASP A 292 -20.88 17.75 -41.18
N LEU A 293 -21.93 17.34 -40.47
CA LEU A 293 -22.28 15.93 -40.20
C LEU A 293 -23.24 15.35 -41.24
N SER A 294 -23.42 16.00 -42.39
CA SER A 294 -24.25 15.48 -43.49
C SER A 294 -23.51 14.50 -44.41
N ASP A 295 -22.25 14.15 -44.10
CA ASP A 295 -21.44 13.21 -44.89
C ASP A 295 -21.83 11.74 -44.58
N PRO A 296 -22.17 10.92 -45.60
CA PRO A 296 -22.58 9.52 -45.45
C PRO A 296 -21.51 8.60 -44.82
N LYS A 297 -20.26 9.03 -44.68
CA LYS A 297 -19.20 8.26 -43.99
C LYS A 297 -19.52 7.92 -42.53
N TRP A 298 -20.37 8.72 -41.87
CA TRP A 298 -20.78 8.45 -40.50
C TRP A 298 -21.82 7.32 -40.38
N ALA A 299 -22.56 7.03 -41.45
CA ALA A 299 -23.45 5.88 -41.51
C ALA A 299 -22.64 4.57 -41.57
N GLU A 300 -21.56 4.51 -42.35
CA GLU A 300 -20.66 3.34 -42.40
C GLU A 300 -19.99 3.04 -41.05
N VAL A 301 -19.63 4.07 -40.28
CA VAL A 301 -19.07 3.88 -38.93
C VAL A 301 -20.13 3.31 -37.97
N ALA A 302 -21.38 3.75 -38.10
CA ALA A 302 -22.48 3.23 -37.30
C ALA A 302 -22.84 1.78 -37.67
N ASP A 303 -22.79 1.44 -38.95
CA ASP A 303 -23.05 0.08 -39.43
C ASP A 303 -21.94 -0.90 -38.99
N LYS A 304 -20.66 -0.47 -39.01
CA LYS A 304 -19.55 -1.25 -38.42
C LYS A 304 -19.71 -1.52 -36.92
N ILE A 305 -20.22 -0.53 -36.17
CA ILE A 305 -20.49 -0.69 -34.74
C ILE A 305 -21.67 -1.66 -34.52
N HIS A 306 -22.66 -1.64 -35.42
CA HIS A 306 -23.80 -2.55 -35.36
C HIS A 306 -23.40 -4.00 -35.69
N GLU A 307 -22.54 -4.22 -36.68
CA GLU A 307 -21.95 -5.53 -36.99
C GLU A 307 -21.10 -6.09 -35.83
N THR A 308 -20.40 -5.23 -35.08
CA THR A 308 -19.68 -5.64 -33.85
C THR A 308 -20.57 -5.84 -32.63
N GLY A 309 -21.84 -5.40 -32.69
CA GLY A 309 -22.78 -5.38 -31.56
C GLY A 309 -23.75 -6.56 -31.49
N GLU A 310 -23.77 -7.47 -32.47
CA GLU A 310 -24.69 -8.63 -32.49
C GLU A 310 -24.39 -9.72 -31.43
N ILE A 311 -23.38 -9.56 -30.57
CA ILE A 311 -22.95 -10.56 -29.58
C ILE A 311 -23.23 -10.12 -28.14
N ILE A 312 -24.42 -9.63 -27.78
CA ILE A 312 -24.72 -9.37 -26.34
C ILE A 312 -26.17 -9.68 -25.98
N TRP A 313 -26.44 -10.97 -25.74
CA TRP A 313 -27.44 -11.48 -24.80
C TRP A 313 -26.70 -12.50 -23.90
N PRO A 314 -26.97 -12.62 -22.58
CA PRO A 314 -26.30 -13.64 -21.77
C PRO A 314 -26.66 -15.02 -22.33
N GLN A 315 -25.71 -15.66 -23.00
CA GLN A 315 -25.88 -17.05 -23.44
C GLN A 315 -25.69 -17.94 -22.21
N GLU A 316 -26.65 -18.82 -21.94
CA GLU A 316 -26.49 -19.82 -20.89
C GLU A 316 -25.44 -20.87 -21.34
N PRO A 317 -24.59 -21.37 -20.43
CA PRO A 317 -23.62 -22.41 -20.77
C PRO A 317 -24.33 -23.63 -21.34
N LYS A 318 -23.74 -24.23 -22.37
CA LYS A 318 -24.31 -25.39 -23.06
C LYS A 318 -24.48 -26.55 -22.06
N PRO A 319 -25.66 -27.21 -22.01
CA PRO A 319 -25.89 -28.29 -21.08
C PRO A 319 -24.95 -29.49 -21.34
N ILE A 320 -24.06 -29.78 -20.39
CA ILE A 320 -23.05 -30.85 -20.50
C ILE A 320 -23.72 -32.23 -20.30
N HIS A 321 -23.91 -33.02 -21.37
CA HIS A 321 -24.53 -34.35 -21.33
C HIS A 321 -23.64 -35.47 -21.92
N GLY A 322 -23.77 -36.69 -21.40
CA GLY A 322 -23.15 -37.88 -22.00
C GLY A 322 -21.62 -37.89 -21.94
N ARG A 323 -20.96 -38.04 -23.09
CA ARG A 323 -19.49 -38.15 -23.20
C ARG A 323 -18.76 -36.87 -22.77
N SER A 324 -19.31 -35.69 -23.02
CA SER A 324 -18.69 -34.42 -22.60
C SER A 324 -18.66 -34.27 -21.08
N LYS A 325 -19.63 -34.84 -20.35
CA LYS A 325 -19.61 -34.89 -18.87
C LYS A 325 -18.48 -35.79 -18.36
N LEU A 326 -18.27 -36.93 -19.00
CA LEU A 326 -17.18 -37.85 -18.66
C LEU A 326 -15.81 -37.21 -18.90
N VAL A 327 -15.63 -36.51 -20.03
CA VAL A 327 -14.40 -35.76 -20.34
C VAL A 327 -14.21 -34.60 -19.37
N THR A 328 -15.26 -33.88 -18.99
CA THR A 328 -15.20 -32.82 -17.96
C THR A 328 -14.72 -33.36 -16.62
N GLU A 329 -15.29 -34.47 -16.14
CA GLU A 329 -14.85 -35.12 -14.89
C GLU A 329 -13.41 -35.62 -14.99
N LYS A 330 -13.00 -36.15 -16.15
CA LYS A 330 -11.60 -36.54 -16.39
C LYS A 330 -10.66 -35.35 -16.28
N ILE A 331 -10.97 -34.23 -16.93
CA ILE A 331 -10.19 -32.98 -16.84
C ILE A 331 -10.08 -32.51 -15.39
N LEU A 332 -11.19 -32.54 -14.63
CA LEU A 332 -11.21 -32.14 -13.21
C LEU A 332 -10.44 -33.11 -12.29
N SER A 333 -10.16 -34.34 -12.74
CA SER A 333 -9.44 -35.38 -11.99
C SER A 333 -7.97 -35.54 -12.38
N LEU A 334 -7.46 -34.73 -13.32
CA LEU A 334 -6.07 -34.79 -13.75
C LEU A 334 -5.10 -34.44 -12.61
N ARG A 335 -3.95 -35.10 -12.60
CA ARG A 335 -2.84 -34.78 -11.70
C ARG A 335 -2.01 -33.65 -12.31
N GLU A 336 -1.23 -32.96 -11.47
CA GLU A 336 -0.44 -31.81 -11.90
C GLU A 336 0.54 -32.12 -13.04
N GLU A 337 1.03 -33.36 -13.14
CA GLU A 337 1.99 -33.78 -14.16
C GLU A 337 1.35 -34.15 -15.51
N ASP A 338 0.03 -34.36 -15.53
CA ASP A 338 -0.67 -34.79 -16.73
C ASP A 338 -0.86 -33.61 -17.71
N ASP A 339 -0.75 -33.86 -19.02
CA ASP A 339 -1.02 -32.86 -20.06
C ASP A 339 -2.54 -32.74 -20.30
N PRO A 340 -3.17 -31.58 -20.02
CA PRO A 340 -4.60 -31.40 -20.24
C PRO A 340 -4.97 -31.18 -21.72
N SER A 341 -4.00 -30.85 -22.59
CA SER A 341 -4.22 -30.49 -24.00
C SER A 341 -5.07 -31.50 -24.80
N PRO A 342 -4.81 -32.82 -24.78
CA PRO A 342 -5.61 -33.78 -25.54
C PRO A 342 -7.06 -33.88 -25.06
N LEU A 343 -7.30 -33.77 -23.74
CA LEU A 343 -8.65 -33.82 -23.18
C LEU A 343 -9.41 -32.52 -23.44
N LEU A 344 -8.72 -31.37 -23.44
CA LEU A 344 -9.31 -30.09 -23.83
C LEU A 344 -9.70 -30.08 -25.32
N ALA A 345 -8.88 -30.67 -26.18
CA ALA A 345 -9.20 -30.83 -27.61
C ALA A 345 -10.41 -31.75 -27.83
N GLU A 346 -10.45 -32.93 -27.17
CA GLU A 346 -11.62 -33.82 -27.21
C GLU A 346 -12.87 -33.11 -26.69
N TRP A 347 -12.75 -32.34 -25.60
CA TRP A 347 -13.85 -31.57 -25.04
C TRP A 347 -14.34 -30.47 -26.00
N ALA A 348 -13.42 -29.76 -26.65
CA ALA A 348 -13.72 -28.73 -27.62
C ALA A 348 -14.42 -29.29 -28.87
N GLU A 349 -13.97 -30.43 -29.39
CA GLU A 349 -14.61 -31.12 -30.51
C GLU A 349 -16.03 -31.57 -30.20
N LEU A 350 -16.26 -32.09 -28.97
CA LEU A 350 -17.56 -32.61 -28.56
C LEU A 350 -18.59 -31.50 -28.26
N LEU A 351 -18.19 -30.42 -27.58
CA LEU A 351 -19.11 -29.39 -27.09
C LEU A 351 -19.23 -28.19 -28.05
N GLN A 352 -18.22 -27.95 -28.90
CA GLN A 352 -18.01 -26.69 -29.62
C GLN A 352 -18.21 -25.49 -28.68
N PRO A 353 -17.37 -25.37 -27.64
CA PRO A 353 -17.59 -24.47 -26.52
C PRO A 353 -17.56 -23.00 -26.94
N SER A 354 -18.46 -22.22 -26.35
CA SER A 354 -18.41 -20.76 -26.34
C SER A 354 -17.47 -20.28 -25.21
N ARG A 355 -17.13 -18.99 -25.20
CA ARG A 355 -16.35 -18.38 -24.10
C ARG A 355 -16.94 -18.69 -22.71
N ILE A 356 -18.27 -18.70 -22.58
CA ILE A 356 -18.96 -18.93 -21.30
C ILE A 356 -18.76 -20.37 -20.81
N ASP A 357 -18.73 -21.33 -21.73
CA ASP A 357 -18.46 -22.74 -21.41
C ASP A 357 -17.04 -22.93 -20.88
N TRP A 358 -16.06 -22.26 -21.50
CA TRP A 358 -14.67 -22.24 -21.04
C TRP A 358 -14.49 -21.58 -19.68
N VAL A 359 -15.11 -20.42 -19.45
CA VAL A 359 -15.08 -19.74 -18.15
C VAL A 359 -15.68 -20.63 -17.06
N THR A 360 -16.79 -21.31 -17.35
CA THR A 360 -17.42 -22.25 -16.40
C THR A 360 -16.50 -23.44 -16.06
N LEU A 361 -15.75 -23.96 -17.05
CA LEU A 361 -14.75 -25.00 -16.81
C LEU A 361 -13.59 -24.48 -15.94
N LEU A 362 -13.11 -23.27 -16.22
CA LEU A 362 -12.06 -22.62 -15.45
C LEU A 362 -12.47 -22.36 -14.00
N ASP A 363 -13.70 -21.92 -13.75
CA ASP A 363 -14.21 -21.71 -12.39
C ASP A 363 -14.26 -23.04 -11.60
N LYS A 364 -14.74 -24.13 -12.23
CA LYS A 364 -14.72 -25.47 -11.62
C LYS A 364 -13.31 -25.98 -11.35
N LEU A 365 -12.35 -25.68 -12.23
CA LEU A 365 -10.95 -26.01 -12.04
C LEU A 365 -10.33 -25.19 -10.92
N LYS A 366 -10.65 -23.90 -10.82
CA LYS A 366 -10.15 -23.01 -9.76
C LYS A 366 -10.58 -23.47 -8.37
N GLU A 367 -11.80 -24.01 -8.23
CA GLU A 367 -12.30 -24.56 -6.97
C GLU A 367 -11.64 -25.89 -6.56
N LYS A 368 -11.30 -26.75 -7.53
CA LYS A 368 -10.78 -28.10 -7.25
C LYS A 368 -9.25 -28.19 -7.28
N ASN A 369 -8.59 -27.49 -8.21
CA ASN A 369 -7.16 -27.62 -8.48
C ASN A 369 -6.58 -26.33 -9.11
N THR A 370 -5.98 -25.49 -8.27
CA THR A 370 -5.40 -24.18 -8.66
C THR A 370 -4.20 -24.30 -9.60
N SER A 371 -3.35 -25.32 -9.47
CA SER A 371 -2.17 -25.48 -10.32
C SER A 371 -2.55 -25.90 -11.74
N LEU A 372 -3.54 -26.79 -11.85
CA LEU A 372 -4.11 -27.19 -13.14
C LEU A 372 -4.90 -26.04 -13.78
N TYR A 373 -5.58 -25.20 -12.97
CA TYR A 373 -6.23 -23.99 -13.45
C TYR A 373 -5.26 -23.09 -14.24
N PHE A 374 -4.05 -22.82 -13.74
CA PHE A 374 -3.08 -21.99 -14.46
C PHE A 374 -2.64 -22.59 -15.79
N LYS A 375 -2.39 -23.91 -15.83
CA LYS A 375 -2.01 -24.61 -17.07
C LYS A 375 -3.12 -24.56 -18.11
N VAL A 376 -4.36 -24.87 -17.70
CA VAL A 376 -5.52 -24.86 -18.59
C VAL A 376 -5.81 -23.43 -19.06
N ALA A 377 -5.80 -22.45 -18.16
CA ALA A 377 -6.03 -21.05 -18.52
C ALA A 377 -4.98 -20.53 -19.52
N GLU A 378 -3.70 -20.89 -19.35
CA GLU A 378 -2.65 -20.51 -20.30
C GLU A 378 -2.85 -21.13 -21.70
N ILE A 379 -3.37 -22.36 -21.80
CA ILE A 379 -3.73 -23.01 -23.07
C ILE A 379 -4.91 -22.27 -23.72
N LEU A 380 -5.94 -21.93 -22.93
CA LEU A 380 -7.15 -21.27 -23.43
C LEU A 380 -6.90 -19.86 -23.99
N LEU A 381 -5.82 -19.17 -23.57
CA LEU A 381 -5.40 -17.92 -24.19
C LEU A 381 -5.06 -18.06 -25.68
N SER A 382 -4.75 -19.28 -26.16
CA SER A 382 -4.47 -19.54 -27.57
C SER A 382 -5.68 -20.09 -28.33
N GLU A 383 -6.78 -20.38 -27.63
CA GLU A 383 -7.99 -20.97 -28.22
C GLU A 383 -8.87 -19.93 -28.89
N LYS A 384 -9.15 -20.14 -30.19
CA LYS A 384 -9.95 -19.19 -31.00
C LYS A 384 -11.38 -19.03 -30.47
N SER A 385 -11.95 -20.10 -29.90
CA SER A 385 -13.31 -20.11 -29.35
C SER A 385 -13.44 -19.37 -28.02
N TYR A 386 -12.33 -19.19 -27.28
CA TYR A 386 -12.31 -18.50 -26.01
C TYR A 386 -12.36 -16.98 -26.15
N GLN A 387 -11.71 -16.43 -27.19
CA GLN A 387 -11.59 -14.98 -27.43
C GLN A 387 -11.11 -14.24 -26.16
N PRO A 388 -9.83 -14.43 -25.77
CA PRO A 388 -9.32 -13.88 -24.52
C PRO A 388 -9.40 -12.35 -24.52
N ASN A 389 -9.84 -11.78 -23.40
CA ASN A 389 -9.86 -10.34 -23.18
C ASN A 389 -8.81 -9.90 -22.17
N ILE A 390 -8.68 -8.59 -21.97
CA ILE A 390 -7.69 -8.01 -21.06
C ILE A 390 -7.79 -8.53 -19.61
N ARG A 391 -9.00 -8.86 -19.15
CA ARG A 391 -9.23 -9.38 -17.80
C ARG A 391 -8.67 -10.78 -17.64
N ASP A 392 -8.77 -11.61 -18.67
CA ASP A 392 -8.27 -12.99 -18.66
C ASP A 392 -6.73 -13.00 -18.50
N TYR A 393 -6.03 -12.10 -19.20
CA TYR A 393 -4.59 -11.89 -19.00
C TYR A 393 -4.27 -11.27 -17.63
N SER A 394 -5.04 -10.27 -17.19
CA SER A 394 -4.80 -9.59 -15.91
C SER A 394 -4.85 -10.53 -14.72
N VAL A 395 -5.80 -11.47 -14.69
CA VAL A 395 -5.93 -12.44 -13.60
C VAL A 395 -4.72 -13.36 -13.54
N LEU A 396 -4.22 -13.83 -14.68
CA LEU A 396 -3.06 -14.70 -14.74
C LEU A 396 -1.78 -13.96 -14.34
N ILE A 397 -1.56 -12.75 -14.86
CA ILE A 397 -0.39 -11.93 -14.53
C ILE A 397 -0.38 -11.60 -13.03
N ASP A 398 -1.51 -11.16 -12.46
CA ASP A 398 -1.62 -10.85 -11.03
C ASP A 398 -1.39 -12.08 -10.16
N SER A 399 -1.96 -13.23 -10.53
CA SER A 399 -1.76 -14.46 -9.77
C SER A 399 -0.29 -14.93 -9.78
N HIS A 400 0.36 -14.93 -10.95
CA HIS A 400 1.78 -15.28 -11.07
C HIS A 400 2.67 -14.27 -10.34
N ALA A 401 2.35 -12.98 -10.40
CA ALA A 401 3.07 -11.94 -9.66
C ALA A 401 2.97 -12.13 -8.13
N ASN A 402 1.79 -12.46 -7.62
CA ASN A 402 1.56 -12.72 -6.19
C ASN A 402 2.32 -13.96 -5.69
N GLU A 403 2.48 -14.98 -6.54
CA GLU A 403 3.27 -16.19 -6.26
C GLU A 403 4.78 -16.02 -6.51
N ASN A 404 5.25 -14.80 -6.85
CA ASN A 404 6.63 -14.49 -7.24
C ASN A 404 7.15 -15.30 -8.46
N ARG A 405 6.25 -15.79 -9.32
CA ARG A 405 6.59 -16.50 -10.57
C ARG A 405 6.77 -15.51 -11.71
N LEU A 406 7.86 -14.74 -11.64
CA LEU A 406 8.16 -13.65 -12.59
C LEU A 406 8.20 -14.13 -14.05
N GLU A 407 8.86 -15.25 -14.30
CA GLU A 407 9.03 -15.82 -15.65
C GLU A 407 7.69 -16.21 -16.29
N ASP A 408 6.77 -16.73 -15.48
CA ASP A 408 5.41 -17.06 -15.90
C ASP A 408 4.62 -15.80 -16.24
N ALA A 409 4.65 -14.79 -15.36
CA ALA A 409 3.97 -13.51 -15.59
C ALA A 409 4.47 -12.81 -16.87
N GLU A 410 5.78 -12.80 -17.11
CA GLU A 410 6.38 -12.23 -18.33
C GLU A 410 5.98 -12.99 -19.59
N ARG A 411 5.89 -14.32 -19.51
CA ARG A 411 5.43 -15.14 -20.63
C ARG A 411 3.99 -14.81 -21.01
N ILE A 412 3.10 -14.66 -20.02
CA ILE A 412 1.71 -14.25 -20.26
C ILE A 412 1.63 -12.82 -20.81
N LEU A 413 2.42 -11.88 -20.27
CA LEU A 413 2.51 -10.51 -20.78
C LEU A 413 3.00 -10.45 -22.23
N LYS A 414 3.98 -11.28 -22.59
CA LYS A 414 4.46 -11.39 -23.97
C LYS A 414 3.37 -11.89 -24.91
N LYS A 415 2.65 -12.95 -24.53
CA LYS A 415 1.50 -13.46 -25.29
C LYS A 415 0.42 -12.40 -25.48
N MET A 416 0.12 -11.62 -24.43
CA MET A 416 -0.82 -10.51 -24.49
C MET A 416 -0.45 -9.49 -25.57
N ASN A 417 0.84 -9.09 -25.60
CA ASN A 417 1.37 -8.16 -26.58
C ASN A 417 1.41 -8.75 -28.02
N GLU A 418 1.71 -10.04 -28.17
CA GLU A 418 1.71 -10.74 -29.47
C GLU A 418 0.31 -10.77 -30.12
N VAL A 419 -0.74 -10.86 -29.31
CA VAL A 419 -2.14 -10.78 -29.76
C VAL A 419 -2.58 -9.32 -30.00
N GLY A 420 -1.74 -8.34 -29.69
CA GLY A 420 -2.00 -6.91 -29.89
C GLY A 420 -2.86 -6.26 -28.79
N ILE A 421 -3.02 -6.93 -27.65
CA ILE A 421 -3.74 -6.38 -26.49
C ILE A 421 -2.71 -5.65 -25.61
N LEU A 422 -2.90 -4.34 -25.40
CA LEU A 422 -1.99 -3.56 -24.58
C LEU A 422 -2.34 -3.67 -23.08
N PRO A 423 -1.34 -3.74 -22.18
CA PRO A 423 -1.56 -3.71 -20.73
C PRO A 423 -2.37 -2.48 -20.31
N ASP A 424 -3.40 -2.70 -19.51
CA ASP A 424 -4.14 -1.60 -18.89
C ASP A 424 -3.43 -1.09 -17.63
N MET A 425 -4.06 -0.12 -16.97
CA MET A 425 -3.58 0.44 -15.72
C MET A 425 -3.42 -0.64 -14.63
N ILE A 426 -4.36 -1.58 -14.53
CA ILE A 426 -4.37 -2.59 -13.46
C ILE A 426 -3.15 -3.51 -13.63
N ILE A 427 -2.95 -4.02 -14.84
CA ILE A 427 -1.81 -4.86 -15.19
C ILE A 427 -0.50 -4.10 -14.96
N SER A 428 -0.42 -2.85 -15.42
CA SER A 428 0.79 -2.05 -15.26
C SER A 428 1.17 -1.81 -13.79
N LYS A 429 0.18 -1.60 -12.89
CA LYS A 429 0.43 -1.50 -11.44
C LYS A 429 0.99 -2.81 -10.86
N VAL A 430 0.41 -3.94 -11.24
CA VAL A 430 0.89 -5.28 -10.85
C VAL A 430 2.33 -5.48 -11.31
N LEU A 431 2.65 -5.12 -12.55
CA LEU A 431 3.98 -5.24 -13.11
C LEU A 431 5.01 -4.38 -12.37
N VAL A 432 4.70 -3.12 -12.02
CA VAL A 432 5.60 -2.29 -11.20
C VAL A 432 5.89 -2.97 -9.86
N HIS A 433 4.85 -3.45 -9.17
CA HIS A 433 5.02 -4.11 -7.87
C HIS A 433 5.88 -5.38 -7.99
N MET A 434 5.57 -6.22 -8.97
CA MET A 434 6.28 -7.47 -9.26
C MET A 434 7.77 -7.22 -9.57
N TYR A 435 8.08 -6.34 -10.53
CA TYR A 435 9.47 -6.02 -10.90
C TYR A 435 10.24 -5.39 -9.76
N SER A 436 9.59 -4.52 -8.97
CA SER A 436 10.18 -3.90 -7.78
C SER A 436 10.58 -4.94 -6.74
N LYS A 437 9.68 -5.89 -6.45
CA LYS A 437 9.90 -6.98 -5.49
C LYS A 437 10.97 -7.97 -5.95
N ALA A 438 11.04 -8.23 -7.25
CA ALA A 438 12.01 -9.12 -7.86
C ALA A 438 13.40 -8.46 -8.11
N GLY A 439 13.54 -7.15 -7.83
CA GLY A 439 14.81 -6.43 -7.97
C GLY A 439 15.16 -5.97 -9.40
N TYR A 440 14.24 -6.12 -10.36
CA TYR A 440 14.43 -5.68 -11.75
C TYR A 440 14.10 -4.19 -11.90
N LEU A 441 14.99 -3.33 -11.36
CA LEU A 441 14.77 -1.89 -11.30
C LEU A 441 14.46 -1.26 -12.66
N ASP A 442 15.18 -1.62 -13.71
CA ASP A 442 15.03 -0.95 -15.01
C ASP A 442 13.68 -1.29 -15.68
N ARG A 443 13.23 -2.54 -15.57
CA ARG A 443 11.87 -2.93 -16.00
C ARG A 443 10.79 -2.23 -15.18
N ALA A 444 10.98 -2.12 -13.86
CA ALA A 444 10.05 -1.38 -13.00
C ALA A 444 9.95 0.10 -13.42
N LYS A 445 11.08 0.74 -13.75
CA LYS A 445 11.11 2.12 -14.26
C LYS A 445 10.34 2.26 -15.57
N GLU A 446 10.56 1.38 -16.53
CA GLU A 446 9.89 1.43 -17.83
C GLU A 446 8.36 1.40 -17.68
N VAL A 447 7.85 0.49 -16.85
CA VAL A 447 6.40 0.39 -16.57
C VAL A 447 5.89 1.57 -15.75
N PHE A 448 6.68 2.07 -14.79
CA PHE A 448 6.33 3.25 -14.00
C PHE A 448 6.21 4.51 -14.87
N GLU A 449 7.14 4.70 -15.80
CA GLU A 449 7.14 5.82 -16.75
C GLU A 449 6.02 5.71 -17.77
N SER A 450 5.68 4.50 -18.23
CA SER A 450 4.53 4.31 -19.11
C SER A 450 3.24 4.73 -18.39
N LEU A 451 3.02 4.31 -17.14
CA LEU A 451 1.90 4.75 -16.31
C LEU A 451 1.83 6.28 -16.16
N ARG A 452 2.99 6.93 -15.99
CA ARG A 452 3.07 8.40 -15.89
C ARG A 452 2.73 9.09 -17.21
N SER A 453 3.17 8.53 -18.33
CA SER A 453 2.94 9.10 -19.67
C SER A 453 1.46 9.12 -20.07
N PHE A 454 0.65 8.20 -19.54
CA PHE A 454 -0.79 8.18 -19.75
C PHE A 454 -1.55 9.27 -18.95
N GLY A 455 -0.86 10.08 -18.14
CA GLY A 455 -1.45 11.22 -17.42
C GLY A 455 -2.25 10.84 -16.18
N PHE A 456 -2.16 9.59 -15.71
CA PHE A 456 -2.91 9.13 -14.55
C PHE A 456 -2.24 9.54 -13.22
N GLN A 457 -3.08 9.78 -12.21
CA GLN A 457 -2.61 9.94 -10.84
C GLN A 457 -2.23 8.56 -10.28
N LEU A 458 -0.93 8.35 -10.09
CA LEU A 458 -0.42 7.14 -9.45
C LEU A 458 -0.88 7.08 -7.99
N ASP A 459 -1.27 5.88 -7.55
CA ASP A 459 -1.63 5.65 -6.16
C ASP A 459 -0.39 5.46 -5.27
N ALA A 460 -0.60 5.48 -3.95
CA ALA A 460 0.48 5.29 -2.98
C ALA A 460 1.20 3.94 -3.15
N LYS A 461 0.50 2.87 -3.54
CA LYS A 461 1.12 1.53 -3.66
C LYS A 461 2.17 1.49 -4.77
N VAL A 462 1.91 2.16 -5.90
CA VAL A 462 2.86 2.25 -7.01
C VAL A 462 4.10 3.05 -6.60
N TYR A 463 3.91 4.22 -5.97
CA TYR A 463 5.03 5.01 -5.44
C TYR A 463 5.87 4.22 -4.44
N ASN A 464 5.23 3.57 -3.47
CA ASN A 464 5.91 2.79 -2.43
C ASN A 464 6.75 1.66 -3.06
N SER A 465 6.17 0.93 -4.03
CA SER A 465 6.87 -0.15 -4.72
C SER A 465 8.11 0.36 -5.44
N MET A 466 7.98 1.47 -6.17
CA MET A 466 9.08 2.06 -6.93
C MET A 466 10.16 2.65 -6.02
N ILE A 467 9.78 3.30 -4.91
CA ILE A 467 10.71 3.80 -3.88
C ILE A 467 11.51 2.64 -3.29
N MET A 468 10.83 1.55 -2.91
CA MET A 468 11.50 0.35 -2.39
C MET A 468 12.45 -0.26 -3.41
N ALA A 469 12.07 -0.29 -4.70
CA ALA A 469 12.97 -0.74 -5.77
C ALA A 469 14.27 0.09 -5.82
N TYR A 470 14.18 1.42 -5.73
CA TYR A 470 15.35 2.29 -5.69
C TYR A 470 16.21 2.08 -4.44
N ILE A 471 15.58 1.91 -3.27
CA ILE A 471 16.31 1.64 -2.02
C ILE A 471 17.07 0.31 -2.11
N ASN A 472 16.41 -0.74 -2.58
CA ASN A 472 17.00 -2.08 -2.72
C ASN A 472 18.12 -2.12 -3.77
N ALA A 473 18.03 -1.29 -4.81
CA ALA A 473 19.08 -1.14 -5.82
C ALA A 473 20.26 -0.25 -5.37
N GLY A 474 20.31 0.18 -4.10
CA GLY A 474 21.38 1.04 -3.57
C GLY A 474 21.31 2.49 -4.06
N GLN A 475 20.14 2.95 -4.53
CA GLN A 475 19.92 4.31 -5.04
C GLN A 475 18.89 5.11 -4.19
N PRO A 476 19.06 5.20 -2.85
CA PRO A 476 18.06 5.84 -1.98
C PRO A 476 17.86 7.33 -2.27
N LYS A 477 18.83 8.04 -2.85
CA LYS A 477 18.69 9.47 -3.22
C LYS A 477 17.69 9.68 -4.35
N VAL A 478 17.60 8.74 -5.29
CA VAL A 478 16.61 8.78 -6.37
C VAL A 478 15.23 8.44 -5.82
N GLY A 479 15.15 7.42 -4.97
CA GLY A 479 13.93 7.10 -4.22
C GLY A 479 13.41 8.29 -3.42
N GLU A 480 14.28 9.06 -2.75
CA GLU A 480 13.88 10.24 -1.99
C GLU A 480 13.29 11.34 -2.89
N SER A 481 13.82 11.50 -4.10
CA SER A 481 13.25 12.44 -5.07
C SER A 481 11.84 12.02 -5.47
N LEU A 482 11.60 10.71 -5.58
CA LEU A 482 10.28 10.15 -5.86
C LEU A 482 9.31 10.30 -4.68
N MET A 483 9.80 10.20 -3.44
CA MET A 483 9.03 10.49 -2.23
C MET A 483 8.58 11.97 -2.19
N ARG A 484 9.45 12.90 -2.57
CA ARG A 484 9.08 14.33 -2.69
C ARG A 484 8.04 14.57 -3.78
N GLU A 485 8.13 13.86 -4.90
CA GLU A 485 7.11 13.91 -5.96
C GLU A 485 5.76 13.39 -5.44
N MET A 486 5.78 12.28 -4.69
CA MET A 486 4.59 11.70 -4.05
C MET A 486 3.92 12.71 -3.11
N GLU A 487 4.69 13.39 -2.25
CA GLU A 487 4.20 14.45 -1.36
C GLU A 487 3.65 15.67 -2.12
N ALA A 488 4.33 16.09 -3.19
CA ALA A 488 3.90 17.23 -4.02
C ALA A 488 2.59 16.97 -4.78
N ARG A 489 2.17 15.70 -4.88
CA ARG A 489 0.88 15.26 -5.44
C ARG A 489 -0.15 14.92 -4.36
N ASP A 490 0.06 15.39 -3.13
CA ASP A 490 -0.78 15.16 -1.95
C ASP A 490 -0.95 13.67 -1.57
N VAL A 491 -0.02 12.81 -1.99
CA VAL A 491 0.04 11.41 -1.57
C VAL A 491 1.03 11.29 -0.41
N LYS A 492 0.56 10.83 0.76
CA LYS A 492 1.38 10.80 1.97
C LYS A 492 2.28 9.55 2.03
N PRO A 493 3.61 9.70 2.21
CA PRO A 493 4.49 8.56 2.46
C PRO A 493 4.11 7.82 3.75
N THR A 494 4.27 6.51 3.77
CA THR A 494 4.02 5.68 4.96
C THR A 494 5.25 5.66 5.88
N GLU A 495 5.04 5.35 7.16
CA GLU A 495 6.13 5.17 8.14
C GLU A 495 7.19 4.16 7.63
N GLU A 496 6.74 3.09 6.98
CA GLU A 496 7.59 2.06 6.41
C GLU A 496 8.60 2.61 5.40
N ILE A 497 8.21 3.59 4.57
CA ILE A 497 9.11 4.22 3.59
C ILE A 497 10.19 5.04 4.29
N TYR A 498 9.80 5.85 5.29
CA TYR A 498 10.75 6.63 6.07
C TYR A 498 11.78 5.72 6.75
N MET A 499 11.30 4.63 7.37
CA MET A 499 12.18 3.64 8.00
C MET A 499 13.08 2.92 6.99
N ALA A 500 12.58 2.62 5.78
CA ALA A 500 13.40 2.01 4.73
C ALA A 500 14.53 2.94 4.27
N PHE A 501 14.25 4.24 4.07
CA PHE A 501 15.28 5.23 3.78
C PHE A 501 16.28 5.37 4.93
N LEU A 502 15.81 5.45 6.18
CA LEU A 502 16.70 5.56 7.34
C LEU A 502 17.65 4.37 7.44
N ARG A 503 17.15 3.14 7.27
CA ARG A 503 17.99 1.93 7.24
C ARG A 503 19.02 1.99 6.12
N SER A 504 18.59 2.37 4.92
CA SER A 504 19.48 2.48 3.76
C SER A 504 20.58 3.52 3.97
N PHE A 505 20.25 4.72 4.43
CA PHE A 505 21.23 5.77 4.69
C PHE A 505 22.14 5.42 5.87
N ALA A 506 21.62 4.82 6.94
CA ALA A 506 22.40 4.37 8.08
C ALA A 506 23.44 3.31 7.69
N GLN A 507 23.04 2.31 6.89
CA GLN A 507 23.93 1.25 6.42
C GLN A 507 25.11 1.79 5.59
N HIS A 508 24.90 2.87 4.84
CA HIS A 508 25.94 3.53 4.04
C HIS A 508 26.69 4.64 4.81
N GLY A 509 26.35 4.91 6.07
CA GLY A 509 26.92 6.02 6.83
C GLY A 509 26.59 7.41 6.27
N ASP A 510 25.51 7.55 5.49
CA ASP A 510 25.05 8.84 4.96
C ASP A 510 24.27 9.60 6.04
N VAL A 511 25.03 10.29 6.90
CA VAL A 511 24.51 11.10 8.00
C VAL A 511 23.54 12.18 7.52
N SER A 512 23.81 12.79 6.36
CA SER A 512 22.97 13.87 5.82
C SER A 512 21.60 13.33 5.37
N GLY A 513 21.59 12.19 4.67
CA GLY A 513 20.37 11.49 4.30
C GLY A 513 19.58 11.04 5.51
N ALA A 514 20.23 10.35 6.46
CA ALA A 514 19.57 9.83 7.65
C ALA A 514 18.93 10.94 8.51
N GLY A 515 19.66 12.03 8.80
CA GLY A 515 19.13 13.15 9.58
C GLY A 515 17.98 13.88 8.90
N ARG A 516 18.05 14.06 7.57
CA ARG A 516 16.97 14.70 6.79
C ARG A 516 15.70 13.88 6.79
N ILE A 517 15.80 12.57 6.57
CA ILE A 517 14.63 11.66 6.60
C ILE A 517 14.03 11.57 7.99
N ALA A 518 14.85 11.47 9.05
CA ALA A 518 14.34 11.45 10.43
C ALA A 518 13.58 12.74 10.78
N THR A 519 14.11 13.89 10.35
CA THR A 519 13.46 15.19 10.52
C THR A 519 12.14 15.26 9.77
N THR A 520 12.12 14.80 8.51
CA THR A 520 10.90 14.78 7.67
C THR A 520 9.84 13.85 8.24
N MET A 521 10.25 12.65 8.71
CA MET A 521 9.39 11.70 9.41
C MET A 521 8.74 12.33 10.65
N GLN A 522 9.49 13.11 11.44
CA GLN A 522 8.95 13.82 12.59
C GLN A 522 7.94 14.91 12.21
N PHE A 523 8.22 15.69 11.16
CA PHE A 523 7.27 16.69 10.63
C PHE A 523 6.02 16.06 10.04
N ALA A 524 6.10 14.82 9.53
CA ALA A 524 4.95 14.04 9.10
C ALA A 524 4.10 13.48 10.26
N GLY A 525 4.53 13.69 11.52
CA GLY A 525 3.79 13.31 12.73
C GLY A 525 4.21 11.99 13.35
N PHE A 526 5.20 11.29 12.78
CA PHE A 526 5.71 10.04 13.34
C PHE A 526 6.69 10.33 14.48
N GLN A 527 6.45 9.71 15.64
CA GLN A 527 7.31 9.91 16.80
C GLN A 527 8.61 9.09 16.67
N PRO A 528 9.77 9.65 17.08
CA PRO A 528 11.03 8.90 17.08
C PRO A 528 10.92 7.61 17.92
N SER A 529 11.05 6.46 17.26
CA SER A 529 11.11 5.15 17.91
C SER A 529 12.54 4.80 18.34
N LEU A 530 12.70 3.76 19.16
CA LEU A 530 14.00 3.18 19.51
C LEU A 530 14.80 2.86 18.23
N GLU A 531 14.19 2.18 17.26
CA GLU A 531 14.83 1.83 15.98
C GLU A 531 15.26 3.09 15.21
N THR A 532 14.42 4.13 15.16
CA THR A 532 14.78 5.40 14.51
C THR A 532 16.04 6.01 15.11
N CYS A 533 16.12 6.04 16.45
CA CYS A 533 17.28 6.57 17.16
C CYS A 533 18.52 5.69 16.96
N THR A 534 18.38 4.36 17.02
CA THR A 534 19.46 3.41 16.76
C THR A 534 20.04 3.57 15.36
N LEU A 535 19.20 3.79 14.35
CA LEU A 535 19.66 4.03 12.96
C LEU A 535 20.41 5.35 12.80
N LEU A 536 20.05 6.40 13.55
CA LEU A 536 20.82 7.64 13.57
C LEU A 536 22.19 7.45 14.23
N VAL A 537 22.26 6.69 15.33
CA VAL A 537 23.54 6.31 15.96
C VAL A 537 24.38 5.50 14.96
N GLU A 538 23.77 4.55 14.25
CA GLU A 538 24.44 3.73 13.21
C GLU A 538 25.00 4.59 12.07
N ALA A 539 24.23 5.54 11.55
CA ALA A 539 24.68 6.44 10.48
C ALA A 539 25.96 7.20 10.87
N HIS A 540 25.98 7.81 12.07
CA HIS A 540 27.16 8.52 12.57
C HIS A 540 28.31 7.59 12.93
N GLY A 541 28.03 6.42 13.52
CA GLY A 541 29.04 5.40 13.84
C GLY A 541 29.71 4.83 12.58
N ARG A 542 28.97 4.66 11.49
CA ARG A 542 29.53 4.26 10.19
C ARG A 542 30.32 5.36 9.52
N ALA A 543 29.89 6.62 9.63
CA ALA A 543 30.65 7.79 9.16
C ALA A 543 31.94 8.05 9.96
N GLY A 544 32.13 7.38 11.11
CA GLY A 544 33.30 7.54 11.96
C GLY A 544 33.25 8.83 12.79
N ASP A 545 32.07 9.29 13.16
CA ASP A 545 31.84 10.42 14.06
C ASP A 545 31.21 9.92 15.38
N PRO A 546 32.02 9.41 16.32
CA PRO A 546 31.51 8.86 17.57
C PRO A 546 30.93 9.93 18.50
N ASP A 547 31.35 11.19 18.40
CA ASP A 547 30.82 12.24 19.27
C ASP A 547 29.37 12.57 18.88
N GLN A 548 29.04 12.63 17.59
CA GLN A 548 27.66 12.79 17.14
C GLN A 548 26.82 11.51 17.32
N ALA A 549 27.42 10.33 17.16
CA ALA A 549 26.76 9.07 17.51
C ALA A 549 26.35 9.06 19.00
N ARG A 550 27.26 9.52 19.88
CA ARG A 550 27.01 9.65 21.32
C ARG A 550 25.90 10.68 21.63
N ASN A 551 25.85 11.78 20.91
CA ASN A 551 24.77 12.77 21.07
C ASN A 551 23.40 12.17 20.75
N ASN A 552 23.27 11.42 19.65
CA ASN A 552 22.03 10.73 19.28
C ASN A 552 21.67 9.62 20.29
N PHE A 553 22.66 8.89 20.79
CA PHE A 553 22.48 7.90 21.84
C PHE A 553 21.95 8.52 23.16
N ASN A 554 22.48 9.68 23.55
CA ASN A 554 22.00 10.41 24.72
C ASN A 554 20.60 11.00 24.48
N TYR A 555 20.32 11.48 23.26
CA TYR A 555 18.99 11.95 22.88
C TYR A 555 17.95 10.83 23.03
N MET A 556 18.27 9.61 22.58
CA MET A 556 17.43 8.42 22.75
C MET A 556 17.06 8.16 24.22
N ILE A 557 18.03 8.23 25.13
CA ILE A 557 17.80 8.10 26.58
C ILE A 557 16.92 9.24 27.09
N LYS A 558 17.18 10.47 26.64
CA LYS A 558 16.43 11.67 27.06
C LYS A 558 14.96 11.61 26.65
N VAL A 559 14.64 11.03 25.50
CA VAL A 559 13.24 10.83 25.06
C VAL A 559 12.57 9.61 25.70
N GLY A 560 13.26 8.91 26.60
CA GLY A 560 12.71 7.81 27.40
C GLY A 560 12.95 6.41 26.84
N HIS A 561 13.70 6.28 25.73
CA HIS A 561 14.04 4.98 25.16
C HIS A 561 15.27 4.38 25.84
N LYS A 562 15.21 3.10 26.20
CA LYS A 562 16.35 2.36 26.74
C LYS A 562 17.19 1.80 25.59
N PRO A 563 18.51 2.05 25.52
CA PRO A 563 19.38 1.42 24.54
C PRO A 563 19.30 -0.11 24.65
N ASP A 564 19.15 -0.76 23.51
CA ASP A 564 19.27 -2.21 23.40
C ASP A 564 20.72 -2.63 23.14
N ASP A 565 20.96 -3.94 23.10
CA ASP A 565 22.29 -4.50 22.86
C ASP A 565 22.83 -4.12 21.48
N ARG A 566 21.97 -4.06 20.45
CA ARG A 566 22.35 -3.63 19.10
C ARG A 566 22.84 -2.18 19.08
N CYS A 567 22.08 -1.25 19.65
CA CYS A 567 22.45 0.16 19.69
C CYS A 567 23.74 0.38 20.49
N THR A 568 23.91 -0.37 21.59
CA THR A 568 25.13 -0.32 22.40
C THR A 568 26.33 -0.85 21.59
N ALA A 569 26.19 -2.00 20.92
CA ALA A 569 27.24 -2.55 20.05
C ALA A 569 27.69 -1.56 18.97
N ILE A 570 26.75 -0.91 18.27
CA ILE A 570 27.02 0.13 17.27
C ILE A 570 27.82 1.29 17.87
N MET A 571 27.48 1.71 19.09
CA MET A 571 28.20 2.77 19.79
C MET A 571 29.63 2.34 20.17
N ILE A 572 29.83 1.09 20.59
CA ILE A 572 31.16 0.53 20.86
C ILE A 572 31.99 0.44 19.56
N GLU A 573 31.40 -0.01 18.44
CA GLU A 573 32.06 -0.02 17.13
C GLU A 573 32.48 1.40 16.70
N ALA A 574 31.64 2.41 16.95
CA ALA A 574 31.97 3.79 16.65
C ALA A 574 33.21 4.28 17.44
N TYR A 575 33.31 3.91 18.72
CA TYR A 575 34.50 4.19 19.53
C TYR A 575 35.72 3.37 19.11
N GLU A 576 35.53 2.09 18.75
CA GLU A 576 36.58 1.21 18.25
C GLU A 576 37.28 1.83 17.03
N LYS A 577 36.52 2.33 16.05
CA LYS A 577 37.07 2.96 14.83
C LYS A 577 37.98 4.16 15.10
N LYS A 578 37.83 4.82 16.26
CA LYS A 578 38.69 5.92 16.72
C LYS A 578 39.64 5.51 17.85
N ASN A 579 39.65 4.22 18.20
CA ASN A 579 40.42 3.64 19.29
C ASN A 579 40.19 4.32 20.66
N LEU A 580 38.95 4.72 20.94
CA LEU A 580 38.53 5.43 22.16
C LEU A 580 38.03 4.45 23.23
N LEU A 581 38.90 3.54 23.67
CA LEU A 581 38.53 2.46 24.61
C LEU A 581 38.10 2.98 25.98
N ASP A 582 38.69 4.06 26.44
CA ASP A 582 38.30 4.76 27.67
C ASP A 582 36.82 5.19 27.63
N LYS A 583 36.41 5.89 26.57
CA LYS A 583 35.02 6.33 26.39
C LYS A 583 34.05 5.16 26.26
N ALA A 584 34.47 4.07 25.60
CA ALA A 584 33.67 2.87 25.45
C ALA A 584 33.42 2.18 26.81
N LEU A 585 34.46 2.03 27.63
CA LEU A 585 34.34 1.44 28.96
C LEU A 585 33.54 2.34 29.92
N ASP A 586 33.74 3.65 29.88
CA ASP A 586 32.96 4.62 30.66
C ASP A 586 31.47 4.54 30.31
N LEU A 587 31.14 4.39 29.02
CA LEU A 587 29.76 4.18 28.58
C LEU A 587 29.18 2.89 29.17
N LEU A 588 29.87 1.77 29.04
CA LEU A 588 29.37 0.48 29.54
C LEU A 588 29.16 0.50 31.05
N LEU A 589 30.04 1.15 31.81
CA LEU A 589 29.88 1.35 33.25
C LEU A 589 28.65 2.21 33.58
N GLN A 590 28.42 3.29 32.82
CA GLN A 590 27.22 4.12 32.98
C GLN A 590 25.94 3.31 32.73
N LEU A 591 25.93 2.46 31.70
CA LEU A 591 24.79 1.61 31.38
C LEU A 591 24.57 0.50 32.43
N GLU A 592 25.64 -0.15 32.89
CA GLU A 592 25.57 -1.18 33.96
C GLU A 592 25.00 -0.61 35.25
N ASN A 593 25.41 0.61 35.64
CA ASN A 593 24.84 1.30 36.81
C ASN A 593 23.33 1.58 36.66
N ASN A 594 22.81 1.61 35.43
CA ASN A 594 21.39 1.76 35.12
C ASN A 594 20.67 0.42 34.88
N GLY A 595 21.33 -0.71 35.18
CA GLY A 595 20.77 -2.06 35.06
C GLY A 595 20.83 -2.67 33.66
N PHE A 596 21.63 -2.12 32.75
CA PHE A 596 21.88 -2.73 31.44
C PHE A 596 22.99 -3.78 31.55
N GLU A 597 22.75 -4.96 31.02
CA GLU A 597 23.77 -6.00 30.89
C GLU A 597 24.17 -6.15 29.41
N PRO A 598 25.48 -6.06 29.08
CA PRO A 598 25.94 -6.28 27.71
C PRO A 598 25.55 -7.67 27.21
N GLY A 599 24.84 -7.71 26.10
CA GLY A 599 24.43 -8.92 25.42
C GLY A 599 25.46 -9.41 24.39
N PRO A 600 25.08 -10.41 23.59
CA PRO A 600 25.97 -11.08 22.64
C PRO A 600 26.57 -10.15 21.59
N ALA A 601 25.82 -9.17 21.07
CA ALA A 601 26.31 -8.24 20.04
C ALA A 601 27.38 -7.30 20.61
N THR A 602 27.13 -6.70 21.78
CA THR A 602 28.12 -5.83 22.44
C THR A 602 29.37 -6.63 22.83
N CYS A 603 29.20 -7.84 23.36
CA CYS A 603 30.33 -8.70 23.71
C CYS A 603 31.14 -9.12 22.48
N ALA A 604 30.50 -9.39 21.34
CA ALA A 604 31.18 -9.74 20.09
C ALA A 604 32.12 -8.62 19.61
N VAL A 605 31.65 -7.37 19.60
CA VAL A 605 32.44 -6.20 19.24
C VAL A 605 33.63 -6.04 20.19
N LEU A 606 33.40 -6.17 21.49
CA LEU A 606 34.46 -6.07 22.49
C LEU A 606 35.51 -7.19 22.35
N VAL A 607 35.10 -8.44 22.10
CA VAL A 607 36.03 -9.55 21.88
C VAL A 607 36.88 -9.29 20.62
N ASP A 608 36.27 -8.80 19.53
CA ASP A 608 37.02 -8.43 18.34
C ASP A 608 38.06 -7.35 18.63
N TRP A 609 37.64 -6.27 19.30
CA TRP A 609 38.51 -5.13 19.61
C TRP A 609 39.63 -5.51 20.59
N LEU A 610 39.32 -6.22 21.68
CA LEU A 610 40.31 -6.71 22.65
C LEU A 610 41.28 -7.71 21.99
N GLY A 611 40.81 -8.53 21.06
CA GLY A 611 41.64 -9.41 20.25
C GLY A 611 42.63 -8.64 19.37
N LYS A 612 42.20 -7.53 18.74
CA LYS A 612 43.10 -6.61 18.01
C LYS A 612 44.18 -6.03 18.93
N LEU A 613 43.81 -5.72 20.18
CA LEU A 613 44.70 -5.18 21.22
C LEU A 613 45.55 -6.24 21.95
N GLN A 614 45.37 -7.53 21.64
CA GLN A 614 46.07 -8.66 22.30
C GLN A 614 45.79 -8.79 23.81
N LEU A 615 44.60 -8.38 24.25
CA LEU A 615 44.12 -8.56 25.61
C LEU A 615 43.38 -9.91 25.74
N VAL A 616 44.17 -11.00 25.72
CA VAL A 616 43.67 -12.38 25.59
C VAL A 616 42.76 -12.80 26.75
N ASN A 617 43.15 -12.50 27.99
CA ASN A 617 42.39 -12.93 29.17
C ASN A 617 41.02 -12.25 29.21
N GLU A 618 40.98 -10.94 29.00
CA GLU A 618 39.75 -10.16 28.98
C GLU A 618 38.82 -10.59 27.82
N ALA A 619 39.38 -10.91 26.66
CA ALA A 619 38.61 -11.44 25.53
C ALA A 619 38.03 -12.84 25.82
N GLU A 620 38.78 -13.72 26.49
CA GLU A 620 38.29 -15.05 26.90
C GLU A 620 37.17 -14.98 27.94
N GLU A 621 37.26 -14.05 28.90
CA GLU A 621 36.19 -13.81 29.89
C GLU A 621 34.88 -13.40 29.20
N LEU A 622 34.93 -12.51 28.22
CA LEU A 622 33.76 -12.11 27.45
C LEU A 622 33.22 -13.26 26.58
N LEU A 623 34.09 -14.10 26.01
CA LEU A 623 33.67 -15.28 25.24
C LEU A 623 32.94 -16.31 26.11
N ASN A 624 33.41 -16.51 27.35
CA ASN A 624 32.73 -17.37 28.31
C ASN A 624 31.35 -16.81 28.68
N LYS A 625 31.23 -15.48 28.85
CA LYS A 625 29.94 -14.82 29.11
C LYS A 625 28.93 -15.06 27.97
N ILE A 626 29.36 -14.96 26.71
CA ILE A 626 28.50 -15.29 25.55
C ILE A 626 28.01 -16.75 25.65
N SER A 627 28.91 -17.66 26.02
CA SER A 627 28.60 -19.09 26.17
C SER A 627 27.64 -19.36 27.34
N GLU A 628 27.78 -18.64 28.46
CA GLU A 628 26.89 -18.71 29.63
C GLU A 628 25.49 -18.19 29.35
N GLN A 629 25.32 -17.27 28.40
CA GLN A 629 24.02 -16.80 27.91
C GLN A 629 23.28 -17.85 27.05
N GLY A 630 23.90 -19.01 26.80
CA GLY A 630 23.32 -20.10 26.02
C GLY A 630 23.40 -19.91 24.51
N GLU A 631 24.14 -18.89 24.06
CA GLU A 631 24.32 -18.59 22.64
C GLU A 631 25.69 -19.05 22.14
N ALA A 632 25.73 -19.58 20.92
CA ALA A 632 26.99 -19.89 20.27
C ALA A 632 27.67 -18.58 19.82
N PRO A 633 28.99 -18.41 20.03
CA PRO A 633 29.71 -17.23 19.55
C PRO A 633 29.47 -17.00 18.05
N PRO A 634 29.12 -15.77 17.63
CA PRO A 634 28.99 -15.41 16.23
C PRO A 634 30.22 -15.83 15.40
N PHE A 635 30.00 -16.38 14.20
CA PHE A 635 31.07 -16.92 13.35
C PHE A 635 32.23 -15.95 13.14
N LYS A 636 31.92 -14.66 12.92
CA LYS A 636 32.91 -13.59 12.71
C LYS A 636 33.90 -13.43 13.88
N ILE A 637 33.50 -13.77 15.12
CA ILE A 637 34.41 -13.71 16.28
C ILE A 637 35.57 -14.69 16.12
N HIS A 638 35.38 -15.84 15.43
CA HIS A 638 36.45 -16.81 15.25
C HIS A 638 37.61 -16.29 14.39
N VAL A 639 37.37 -15.34 13.49
CA VAL A 639 38.42 -14.63 12.74
C VAL A 639 39.34 -13.91 13.71
N SER A 640 38.75 -13.15 14.63
CA SER A 640 39.43 -12.38 15.66
C SER A 640 40.13 -13.28 16.68
N LEU A 641 39.50 -14.38 17.09
CA LEU A 641 40.09 -15.35 18.02
C LEU A 641 41.27 -16.10 17.39
N CYS A 642 41.18 -16.50 16.13
CA CYS A 642 42.28 -17.17 15.43
C CYS A 642 43.50 -16.24 15.33
N ASP A 643 43.29 -15.02 14.87
CA ASP A 643 44.32 -13.97 14.80
C ASP A 643 44.91 -13.66 16.19
N MET A 644 44.08 -13.55 17.22
CA MET A 644 44.50 -13.32 18.60
C MET A 644 45.34 -14.48 19.16
N TYR A 645 44.82 -15.71 19.12
CA TYR A 645 45.50 -16.88 19.67
C TYR A 645 46.78 -17.23 18.91
N ALA A 646 46.81 -17.01 17.60
CA ALA A 646 48.02 -17.19 16.80
C ALA A 646 49.12 -16.23 17.26
N ARG A 647 48.81 -14.92 17.36
CA ARG A 647 49.76 -13.91 17.84
C ARG A 647 50.21 -14.13 19.28
N ALA A 648 49.34 -14.67 20.12
CA ALA A 648 49.65 -15.05 21.50
C ALA A 648 50.45 -16.37 21.63
N GLY A 649 50.65 -17.12 20.54
CA GLY A 649 51.33 -18.43 20.56
C GLY A 649 50.52 -19.56 21.21
N MET A 650 49.20 -19.40 21.34
CA MET A 650 48.31 -20.39 21.95
C MET A 650 47.87 -21.45 20.92
N GLU A 651 48.82 -22.30 20.53
CA GLU A 651 48.69 -23.27 19.43
C GLU A 651 47.36 -24.05 19.42
N LYS A 652 46.99 -24.73 20.51
CA LYS A 652 45.76 -25.54 20.55
C LYS A 652 44.50 -24.73 20.27
N LYS A 653 44.39 -23.53 20.85
CA LYS A 653 43.21 -22.66 20.68
C LYS A 653 43.21 -22.00 19.30
N ALA A 654 44.38 -21.62 18.79
CA ALA A 654 44.54 -21.06 17.45
C ALA A 654 44.10 -22.07 16.38
N LEU A 655 44.54 -23.32 16.48
CA LEU A 655 44.16 -24.40 15.56
C LEU A 655 42.67 -24.78 15.68
N GLN A 656 42.10 -24.73 16.89
CA GLN A 656 40.67 -24.94 17.08
C GLN A 656 39.84 -23.85 16.40
N ALA A 657 40.21 -22.57 16.58
CA ALA A 657 39.55 -21.46 15.89
C ALA A 657 39.72 -21.55 14.37
N LEU A 658 40.91 -21.94 13.91
CA LEU A 658 41.21 -22.16 12.49
C LEU A 658 40.35 -23.26 11.87
N GLY A 659 40.16 -24.39 12.56
CA GLY A 659 39.30 -25.47 12.10
C GLY A 659 37.83 -25.05 11.94
N VAL A 660 37.33 -24.18 12.82
CA VAL A 660 35.98 -23.59 12.68
C VAL A 660 35.90 -22.70 11.43
N LEU A 661 36.92 -21.87 11.19
CA LEU A 661 36.98 -21.01 9.99
C LEU A 661 37.05 -21.82 8.69
N GLU A 662 37.85 -22.89 8.65
CA GLU A 662 37.97 -23.79 7.50
C GLU A 662 36.65 -24.51 7.19
N SER A 663 35.90 -24.93 8.22
CA SER A 663 34.60 -25.60 8.06
C SER A 663 33.53 -24.72 7.40
N LYS A 664 33.64 -23.39 7.54
CA LYS A 664 32.71 -22.40 6.99
C LYS A 664 33.43 -21.38 6.11
N LYS A 665 34.43 -21.85 5.36
CA LYS A 665 35.28 -21.00 4.51
C LYS A 665 34.50 -20.15 3.51
N GLU A 666 33.32 -20.57 3.08
CA GLU A 666 32.46 -19.83 2.13
C GLU A 666 31.91 -18.52 2.71
N GLN A 667 31.92 -18.36 4.04
CA GLN A 667 31.44 -17.16 4.72
C GLN A 667 32.55 -16.11 4.97
N LEU A 668 33.80 -16.41 4.59
CA LEU A 668 34.93 -15.51 4.78
C LEU A 668 35.08 -14.57 3.59
N GLY A 669 35.20 -13.28 3.89
CA GLY A 669 35.57 -12.27 2.90
C GLY A 669 37.09 -12.11 2.79
N SER A 670 37.53 -11.37 1.76
CA SER A 670 38.94 -11.07 1.52
C SER A 670 39.65 -10.55 2.77
N ASP A 671 39.07 -9.55 3.46
CA ASP A 671 39.68 -8.93 4.65
C ASP A 671 39.80 -9.91 5.83
N ASP A 672 38.87 -10.87 5.96
CA ASP A 672 38.93 -11.89 7.01
C ASP A 672 40.09 -12.85 6.75
N PHE A 673 40.26 -13.28 5.50
CA PHE A 673 41.40 -14.10 5.09
C PHE A 673 42.72 -13.38 5.36
N GLU A 674 42.83 -12.12 4.94
CA GLU A 674 44.07 -11.37 5.16
C GLU A 674 44.40 -11.24 6.65
N ARG A 675 43.40 -10.95 7.49
CA ARG A 675 43.60 -10.85 8.94
C ARG A 675 44.07 -12.16 9.54
N VAL A 676 43.44 -13.28 9.19
CA VAL A 676 43.82 -14.61 9.70
C VAL A 676 45.24 -14.98 9.25
N ILE A 677 45.57 -14.79 7.96
CA ILE A 677 46.90 -15.12 7.43
C ILE A 677 47.97 -14.26 8.11
N ASN A 678 47.74 -12.95 8.26
CA ASN A 678 48.67 -12.06 8.96
C ASN A 678 48.87 -12.48 10.44
N GLY A 679 47.79 -12.85 11.13
CA GLY A 679 47.85 -13.37 12.50
C GLY A 679 48.66 -14.66 12.61
N LEU A 680 48.46 -15.60 11.69
CA LEU A 680 49.20 -16.86 11.62
C LEU A 680 50.69 -16.64 11.31
N ILE A 681 51.03 -15.73 10.39
CA ILE A 681 52.43 -15.35 10.10
C ILE A 681 53.09 -14.78 11.36
N ALA A 682 52.42 -13.84 12.04
CA ALA A 682 52.92 -13.23 13.27
C ALA A 682 53.09 -14.25 14.40
N GLY A 683 52.22 -15.26 14.46
CA GLY A 683 52.29 -16.40 15.39
C GLY A 683 53.29 -17.50 15.01
N SER A 684 54.05 -17.36 13.92
CA SER A 684 54.93 -18.40 13.37
C SER A 684 54.24 -19.68 12.86
N PHE A 685 52.93 -19.65 12.63
CA PHE A 685 52.14 -20.72 12.00
C PHE A 685 52.24 -20.65 10.47
N VAL A 686 53.47 -20.69 9.94
CA VAL A 686 53.77 -20.36 8.54
C VAL A 686 53.11 -21.35 7.56
N GLN A 687 53.05 -22.64 7.91
CA GLN A 687 52.42 -23.65 7.05
C GLN A 687 50.91 -23.44 6.94
N ASP A 688 50.24 -23.19 8.06
CA ASP A 688 48.81 -22.87 8.09
C ASP A 688 48.52 -21.57 7.33
N ALA A 689 49.35 -20.54 7.49
CA ALA A 689 49.22 -19.28 6.75
C ALA A 689 49.22 -19.47 5.23
N HIS A 690 50.12 -20.31 4.71
CA HIS A 690 50.16 -20.62 3.27
C HIS A 690 48.97 -21.48 2.83
N ARG A 691 48.49 -22.41 3.68
CA ARG A 691 47.29 -23.20 3.41
C ARG A 691 46.06 -22.30 3.26
N ILE A 692 45.87 -21.37 4.20
CA ILE A 692 44.75 -20.41 4.17
C ILE A 692 44.89 -19.43 2.99
N HIS A 693 46.10 -19.00 2.64
CA HIS A 693 46.32 -18.20 1.42
C HIS A 693 45.88 -18.95 0.15
N GLY A 694 46.20 -20.25 0.04
CA GLY A 694 45.71 -21.06 -1.09
C GLY A 694 44.18 -21.19 -1.10
N LEU A 695 43.53 -21.25 0.06
CA LEU A 695 42.06 -21.23 0.16
C LEU A 695 41.48 -19.89 -0.30
N MET A 696 42.08 -18.77 0.08
CA MET A 696 41.70 -17.42 -0.35
C MET A 696 41.74 -17.29 -1.88
N GLU A 697 42.82 -17.75 -2.52
CA GLU A 697 42.97 -17.73 -3.99
C GLU A 697 41.95 -18.66 -4.67
N SER A 698 41.67 -19.83 -4.09
CA SER A 698 40.69 -20.79 -4.63
C SER A 698 39.25 -20.25 -4.65
N GLN A 699 38.95 -19.27 -3.79
CA GLN A 699 37.66 -18.57 -3.76
C GLN A 699 37.61 -17.34 -4.65
N GLY A 700 38.68 -17.06 -5.40
CA GLY A 700 38.74 -15.93 -6.33
C GLY A 700 39.12 -14.60 -5.67
N PHE A 701 39.57 -14.60 -4.41
CA PHE A 701 40.09 -13.40 -3.77
C PHE A 701 41.58 -13.19 -4.09
N THR A 702 41.96 -11.94 -4.31
CA THR A 702 43.35 -11.55 -4.56
C THR A 702 43.99 -11.00 -3.30
N ALA A 703 45.12 -11.57 -2.89
CA ALA A 703 45.90 -11.05 -1.76
C ALA A 703 46.42 -9.62 -2.01
N SER A 704 46.38 -8.77 -0.99
CA SER A 704 47.02 -7.47 -1.01
C SER A 704 48.54 -7.57 -1.20
N GLU A 705 49.13 -6.54 -1.81
CA GLU A 705 50.59 -6.50 -2.02
C GLU A 705 51.38 -6.62 -0.71
N HIS A 706 50.85 -6.03 0.37
CA HIS A 706 51.43 -6.16 1.70
C HIS A 706 51.43 -7.62 2.19
N LEU A 707 50.31 -8.33 2.01
CA LEU A 707 50.20 -9.73 2.40
C LEU A 707 51.15 -10.63 1.59
N LYS A 708 51.27 -10.40 0.28
CA LYS A 708 52.23 -11.11 -0.58
C LYS A 708 53.67 -10.94 -0.10
N VAL A 709 54.05 -9.71 0.26
CA VAL A 709 55.38 -9.41 0.82
C VAL A 709 55.58 -10.13 2.16
N ALA A 710 54.59 -10.11 3.05
CA ALA A 710 54.65 -10.81 4.34
C ALA A 710 54.83 -12.32 4.17
N LEU A 711 54.10 -12.94 3.23
CA LEU A 711 54.22 -14.36 2.91
C LEU A 711 55.60 -14.70 2.35
N MET A 712 56.11 -13.92 1.40
CA MET A 712 57.46 -14.10 0.85
C MET A 712 58.55 -14.00 1.93
N ALA A 713 58.45 -13.03 2.84
CA ALA A 713 59.37 -12.88 3.96
C ALA A 713 59.31 -14.10 4.90
N SER A 714 58.10 -14.55 5.26
CA SER A 714 57.91 -15.70 6.15
C SER A 714 58.55 -16.99 5.60
N ARG A 715 58.58 -17.16 4.27
CA ARG A 715 59.23 -18.29 3.58
C ARG A 715 60.76 -18.24 3.63
N ALA A 716 61.34 -17.05 3.63
CA ALA A 716 62.80 -16.86 3.72
C ALA A 716 63.36 -17.12 5.13
N PHE A 717 62.58 -16.80 6.17
CA PHE A 717 62.99 -16.97 7.56
C PHE A 717 62.58 -18.32 8.19
N GLY A 718 61.57 -19.00 7.65
CA GLY A 718 61.13 -20.33 8.10
C GLY A 718 62.11 -21.48 7.82
N GLY A 719 63.14 -21.27 6.99
CA GLY A 719 64.18 -22.26 6.67
C GLY A 719 65.39 -22.27 7.60
N ARG A 720 65.39 -21.46 8.67
CA ARG A 720 66.47 -21.41 9.68
C ARG A 720 65.91 -21.53 11.09
N LYS A 721 65.38 -22.69 11.45
CA LYS A 721 65.27 -23.14 12.84
C LYS A 721 65.47 -24.64 12.92
#